data_AF-A0A948ZYX0-F1
#
_entry.id   AF-A0A948ZYX0-F1
#
_cell.length_a   1.000
_cell.length_b   1.000
_cell.length_c   1.000
_cell.angle_alpha   90.00
_cell.angle_beta   90.00
_cell.angle_gamma   90.00
#
_symmetry.space_group_name_H-M   'P 1'
#
loop_
_entity.id
_entity.type
_entity.pdbx_description
1 polymer ?
#
loop_
_entity_poly.entity_id
_entity_poly.type
_entity_poly.pdbx_seq_one_letter_code
_entity_poly.pdbx_strand_id
1 'polypeptide(L)'
;MAEKTSVKTRKRLTAAEVETHQANGTIIEDDRRRQTLWFDGRFLDAQALKTDQNYFRSRLADVTRVIGVGVVQGLMVTEVQVKNNITKSRTVAISAGHGVTPAGDLVYLPEDLEVDLANVAESQLLDASFGLAELPRQAMHNRSGLFVIGLRPVEYAAEPITSYPTSITGDRSVEEGSIIEATAVTLIPYPDQGARTELEKRRMHVAKEIFVDASKKGQPADILPVAMIALNLGVIQWVDPYLVRRDAGSVGHDIFGLGLSPRVLREAFLKQYNFHLSELLSEQQNGRTRFAASDNFMALPPAGPLPVEAVNVDDFTQLFFPEDMDVELTIIPADELSAMLEESFSLPPLDLTLTGDEYESTSILIMIPLERHEVRQFALSLKSVIQPLKAPVPGMVFKRQPIWSLTDLANRRLAEPAQSVVDTAKNVWRKALGKTNGLWYTRRRNLQYKAEIVSIPVPITRDEEENEVQVEATINRVKVQTLFKSITDRSTIAARAEMMTLLGGRKFIDGSNILVRAAVSEIHSFDPERVNRATVVNVATRFTKSKLGEGVRRLEDLEATFRDDEKVVNSVSASGKVPELDHIAQVLSSAKLKVFSNQLLKAATTGTAPEKQVAKLVDDKMNELKSPTKIVRSLQ
;
A
#
# COMPACT_ATOMS: atom_id res chain seq x y z
N MET A 1 13.21 29.42 -69.01
CA MET A 1 13.33 29.92 -67.63
C MET A 1 12.09 29.47 -66.84
N ALA A 2 12.10 28.23 -66.36
CA ALA A 2 11.13 27.66 -65.42
C ALA A 2 11.70 26.32 -64.94
N GLU A 3 12.86 26.39 -64.30
CA GLU A 3 13.45 25.26 -63.59
C GLU A 3 12.59 25.03 -62.35
N LYS A 4 11.56 24.18 -62.50
CA LYS A 4 10.69 23.80 -61.39
C LYS A 4 11.57 23.15 -60.33
N THR A 5 11.53 23.76 -59.15
CA THR A 5 12.08 23.36 -57.86
C THR A 5 11.54 21.99 -57.45
N SER A 6 11.96 20.92 -58.14
CA SER A 6 11.87 19.56 -57.61
C SER A 6 13.07 19.39 -56.70
N VAL A 7 12.87 19.59 -55.40
CA VAL A 7 13.86 19.26 -54.38
C VAL A 7 14.29 17.80 -54.62
N LYS A 8 15.49 17.60 -55.19
CA LYS A 8 16.12 16.28 -55.35
C LYS A 8 16.60 15.80 -53.98
N THR A 9 15.68 15.42 -53.10
CA THR A 9 16.02 14.87 -51.78
C THR A 9 16.48 13.42 -51.84
N ARG A 10 16.39 12.76 -53.01
CA ARG A 10 16.69 11.33 -53.19
C ARG A 10 17.85 11.15 -54.17
N LYS A 11 18.98 10.61 -53.68
CA LYS A 11 20.14 10.23 -54.50
C LYS A 11 19.90 8.85 -55.11
N ARG A 12 20.17 8.68 -56.40
CA ARG A 12 20.16 7.37 -57.07
C ARG A 12 21.44 6.62 -56.69
N LEU A 13 21.31 5.41 -56.18
CA LEU A 13 22.41 4.45 -55.99
C LEU A 13 22.33 3.38 -57.08
N THR A 14 23.48 2.88 -57.51
CA THR A 14 23.59 1.74 -58.42
C THR A 14 23.60 0.42 -57.64
N ALA A 15 23.21 -0.69 -58.29
CA ALA A 15 23.16 -2.00 -57.63
C ALA A 15 24.52 -2.42 -57.03
N ALA A 16 25.62 -2.16 -57.74
CA ALA A 16 26.97 -2.45 -57.25
C ALA A 16 27.35 -1.60 -56.02
N GLU A 17 26.91 -0.34 -55.95
CA GLU A 17 27.12 0.50 -54.76
C GLU A 17 26.30 -0.03 -53.57
N VAL A 18 25.04 -0.44 -53.80
CA VAL A 18 24.18 -1.04 -52.75
C VAL A 18 24.80 -2.32 -52.19
N GLU A 19 25.26 -3.23 -53.04
CA GLU A 19 25.93 -4.47 -52.61
C GLU A 19 27.20 -4.17 -51.80
N THR A 20 28.00 -3.19 -52.22
CA THR A 20 29.20 -2.76 -51.49
C THR A 20 28.83 -2.17 -50.12
N HIS A 21 27.76 -1.37 -50.05
CA HIS A 21 27.29 -0.78 -48.81
C HIS A 21 26.66 -1.79 -47.85
N GLN A 22 25.99 -2.82 -48.37
CA GLN A 22 25.47 -3.97 -47.60
C GLN A 22 26.61 -4.83 -47.07
N ALA A 23 27.60 -5.15 -47.90
CA ALA A 23 28.79 -5.90 -47.49
C ALA A 23 29.58 -5.18 -46.39
N ASN A 24 29.63 -3.85 -46.44
CA ASN A 24 30.25 -3.01 -45.41
C ASN A 24 29.35 -2.76 -44.19
N GLY A 25 28.11 -3.26 -44.17
CA GLY A 25 27.14 -3.05 -43.08
C GLY A 25 26.67 -1.59 -42.92
N THR A 26 26.94 -0.74 -43.91
CA THR A 26 26.58 0.70 -43.88
C THR A 26 25.13 0.98 -44.28
N ILE A 27 24.52 0.06 -45.04
CA ILE A 27 23.10 0.10 -45.42
C ILE A 27 22.48 -1.27 -45.10
N ILE A 28 21.33 -1.25 -44.44
CA ILE A 28 20.47 -2.43 -44.22
C ILE A 28 19.15 -2.15 -44.92
N GLU A 29 18.77 -3.00 -45.86
CA GLU A 29 17.50 -2.89 -46.58
C GLU A 29 16.39 -3.61 -45.81
N ASP A 30 15.21 -3.01 -45.79
CA ASP A 30 13.99 -3.65 -45.31
C ASP A 30 13.01 -3.75 -46.48
N ASP A 31 12.90 -4.95 -47.05
CA ASP A 31 12.07 -5.20 -48.24
C ASP A 31 10.59 -4.87 -48.00
N ARG A 32 10.12 -4.94 -46.75
CA ARG A 32 8.76 -4.57 -46.35
C ARG A 32 8.49 -3.08 -46.48
N ARG A 33 9.55 -2.25 -46.54
CA ARG A 33 9.49 -0.79 -46.62
C ARG A 33 9.75 -0.27 -48.03
N ARG A 34 9.63 -1.12 -49.04
CA ARG A 34 9.76 -0.72 -50.44
C ARG A 34 8.55 0.06 -50.90
N GLN A 35 8.75 1.32 -51.27
CA GLN A 35 7.70 2.17 -51.84
C GLN A 35 7.82 2.27 -53.36
N THR A 36 6.68 2.24 -54.06
CA THR A 36 6.61 2.52 -55.49
C THR A 36 6.84 4.02 -55.75
N LEU A 37 7.84 4.34 -56.59
CA LEU A 37 8.04 5.71 -57.07
C LEU A 37 7.10 6.02 -58.25
N TRP A 38 6.13 6.93 -58.04
CA TRP A 38 5.25 7.45 -59.08
C TRP A 38 5.87 8.67 -59.77
N PHE A 39 5.85 8.66 -61.10
CA PHE A 39 6.33 9.76 -61.95
C PHE A 39 5.55 9.77 -63.27
N ASP A 40 5.51 10.94 -63.91
CA ASP A 40 4.79 11.12 -65.18
C ASP A 40 5.35 10.21 -66.28
N GLY A 41 4.48 9.45 -66.93
CA GLY A 41 4.84 8.49 -67.98
C GLY A 41 5.07 7.04 -67.50
N ARG A 42 4.94 6.76 -66.20
CA ARG A 42 4.89 5.37 -65.70
C ARG A 42 3.48 4.79 -65.86
N PHE A 43 3.37 3.59 -66.41
CA PHE A 43 2.10 2.85 -66.45
C PHE A 43 1.64 2.40 -65.06
N LEU A 44 0.33 2.46 -64.82
CA LEU A 44 -0.28 1.88 -63.63
C LEU A 44 -0.29 0.36 -63.76
N ASP A 45 0.28 -0.32 -62.76
CA ASP A 45 0.39 -1.78 -62.73
C ASP A 45 -0.11 -2.30 -61.37
N ALA A 46 -0.78 -3.45 -61.39
CA ALA A 46 -1.31 -4.12 -60.21
C ALA A 46 -0.20 -4.47 -59.21
N GLN A 47 0.97 -4.92 -59.70
CA GLN A 47 2.11 -5.22 -58.82
C GLN A 47 2.62 -3.98 -58.09
N ALA A 48 2.63 -2.83 -58.77
CA ALA A 48 3.07 -1.56 -58.20
C ALA A 48 2.11 -1.07 -57.09
N LEU A 49 0.79 -1.26 -57.28
CA LEU A 49 -0.23 -0.95 -56.28
C LEU A 49 -0.18 -1.91 -55.08
N LYS A 50 -0.03 -3.22 -55.30
CA LYS A 50 0.15 -4.21 -54.23
C LYS A 50 1.38 -3.91 -53.37
N THR A 51 2.48 -3.50 -54.00
CA THR A 51 3.70 -3.09 -53.29
C THR A 51 3.44 -1.88 -52.39
N ASP A 52 2.67 -0.89 -52.87
CA ASP A 52 2.33 0.30 -52.08
C ASP A 52 1.36 -0.02 -50.92
N GLN A 53 0.38 -0.90 -51.14
CA GLN A 53 -0.52 -1.41 -50.11
C GLN A 53 0.27 -2.12 -48.99
N ASN A 54 1.18 -3.02 -49.34
CA ASN A 54 2.05 -3.72 -48.39
C ASN A 54 2.96 -2.76 -47.61
N TYR A 55 3.47 -1.71 -48.28
CA TYR A 55 4.24 -0.64 -47.64
C TYR A 55 3.42 0.07 -46.56
N PHE A 56 2.20 0.51 -46.90
CA PHE A 56 1.33 1.19 -45.94
C PHE A 56 0.92 0.26 -44.78
N ARG A 57 0.56 -0.99 -45.06
CA ARG A 57 0.22 -1.98 -44.01
C ARG A 57 1.39 -2.21 -43.07
N SER A 58 2.59 -2.45 -43.60
CA SER A 58 3.80 -2.65 -42.79
C SER A 58 4.13 -1.42 -41.94
N ARG A 59 3.98 -0.22 -42.52
CA ARG A 59 4.22 1.03 -41.79
C ARG A 59 3.18 1.28 -40.70
N LEU A 60 1.91 0.98 -40.95
CA LEU A 60 0.85 1.08 -39.96
C LEU A 60 1.08 0.07 -38.82
N ALA A 61 1.44 -1.17 -39.14
CA ALA A 61 1.79 -2.20 -38.15
C ALA A 61 2.97 -1.77 -37.26
N ASP A 62 3.97 -1.07 -37.81
CA ASP A 62 5.07 -0.52 -37.00
C ASP A 62 4.58 0.59 -36.05
N VAL A 63 3.70 1.47 -36.51
CA VAL A 63 3.13 2.54 -35.68
C VAL A 63 2.26 1.98 -34.57
N THR A 64 1.41 1.00 -34.87
CA THR A 64 0.54 0.36 -33.87
C THR A 64 1.35 -0.40 -32.82
N ARG A 65 2.43 -1.10 -33.21
CA ARG A 65 3.37 -1.72 -32.26
C ARG A 65 4.00 -0.72 -31.28
N VAL A 66 4.30 0.50 -31.74
CA VAL A 66 4.83 1.57 -30.88
C VAL A 66 3.78 2.09 -29.90
N ILE A 67 2.52 2.23 -30.34
CA ILE A 67 1.41 2.70 -29.50
C ILE A 67 1.11 1.69 -28.38
N GLY A 68 1.18 0.39 -28.68
CA GLY A 68 0.97 -0.68 -27.72
C GLY A 68 0.17 -1.82 -28.32
N VAL A 69 0.43 -3.04 -27.83
CA VAL A 69 -0.26 -4.26 -28.26
C VAL A 69 -1.23 -4.70 -27.16
N GLY A 70 -2.35 -5.32 -27.54
CA GLY A 70 -3.40 -5.75 -26.62
C GLY A 70 -4.79 -5.23 -26.99
N VAL A 71 -5.74 -5.44 -26.09
CA VAL A 71 -7.13 -5.02 -26.24
C VAL A 71 -7.26 -3.54 -25.88
N VAL A 72 -7.75 -2.73 -26.81
CA VAL A 72 -7.99 -1.29 -26.57
C VAL A 72 -9.33 -1.09 -25.88
N GLN A 73 -10.37 -1.76 -26.39
CA GLN A 73 -11.74 -1.64 -25.86
C GLN A 73 -12.55 -2.91 -26.13
N GLY A 74 -13.42 -3.27 -25.19
CA GLY A 74 -14.39 -4.35 -25.38
C GLY A 74 -13.73 -5.73 -25.39
N LEU A 75 -14.13 -6.58 -26.33
CA LEU A 75 -13.62 -7.96 -26.51
C LEU A 75 -13.65 -8.78 -25.21
N MET A 76 -14.65 -8.59 -24.34
CA MET A 76 -14.78 -9.39 -23.13
C MET A 76 -15.42 -10.73 -23.49
N VAL A 77 -14.88 -11.79 -22.91
CA VAL A 77 -15.34 -13.15 -23.14
C VAL A 77 -16.17 -13.57 -21.94
N THR A 78 -17.41 -13.97 -22.20
CA THR A 78 -18.35 -14.43 -21.17
C THR A 78 -18.96 -15.77 -21.58
N GLU A 79 -19.26 -16.59 -20.58
CA GLU A 79 -20.01 -17.82 -20.81
C GLU A 79 -21.49 -17.48 -20.98
N VAL A 80 -22.11 -17.95 -22.06
CA VAL A 80 -23.55 -17.77 -22.27
C VAL A 80 -24.29 -18.79 -21.41
N GLN A 81 -24.89 -18.33 -20.31
CA GLN A 81 -25.71 -19.18 -19.45
C GLN A 81 -27.01 -19.56 -20.17
N VAL A 82 -27.19 -20.84 -20.46
CA VAL A 82 -28.44 -21.35 -21.04
C VAL A 82 -29.53 -21.24 -19.97
N LYS A 83 -30.63 -20.52 -20.27
CA LYS A 83 -31.72 -20.13 -19.35
C LYS A 83 -32.43 -21.27 -18.59
N ASN A 84 -32.08 -22.54 -18.84
CA ASN A 84 -32.57 -23.70 -18.11
C ASN A 84 -31.41 -24.34 -17.34
N ASN A 85 -31.25 -23.91 -16.09
CA ASN A 85 -30.27 -24.36 -15.10
C ASN A 85 -29.84 -25.83 -15.21
N ILE A 86 -28.52 -26.07 -15.09
CA ILE A 86 -27.76 -27.29 -14.68
C ILE A 86 -26.69 -27.76 -15.69
N THR A 87 -26.74 -27.39 -16.97
CA THR A 87 -25.71 -27.84 -17.94
C THR A 87 -24.72 -26.72 -18.25
N LYS A 88 -23.43 -26.92 -17.91
CA LYS A 88 -22.33 -26.00 -18.29
C LYS A 88 -22.39 -25.69 -19.78
N SER A 89 -22.18 -24.43 -20.16
CA SER A 89 -22.37 -23.97 -21.53
C SER A 89 -21.26 -24.50 -22.45
N ARG A 90 -21.59 -24.57 -23.73
CA ARG A 90 -20.64 -24.86 -24.83
C ARG A 90 -20.40 -23.63 -25.70
N THR A 91 -21.16 -22.56 -25.45
CA THR A 91 -21.17 -21.33 -26.22
C THR A 91 -20.53 -20.22 -25.43
N VAL A 92 -19.67 -19.46 -26.11
CA VAL A 92 -18.98 -18.31 -25.58
C VAL A 92 -19.45 -17.07 -26.31
N ALA A 93 -19.75 -15.99 -25.59
CA ALA A 93 -20.02 -14.69 -26.17
C ALA A 93 -18.78 -13.80 -26.05
N ILE A 94 -18.38 -13.20 -27.18
CA ILE A 94 -17.32 -12.22 -27.29
C ILE A 94 -17.97 -10.88 -27.55
N SER A 95 -17.79 -9.91 -26.65
CA SER A 95 -18.36 -8.57 -26.84
C SER A 95 -17.69 -7.83 -27.99
N ALA A 96 -18.44 -6.96 -28.69
CA ALA A 96 -17.90 -6.04 -29.67
C ALA A 96 -16.72 -5.24 -29.10
N GLY A 97 -15.77 -4.87 -29.97
CA GLY A 97 -14.56 -4.19 -29.54
C GLY A 97 -13.44 -4.25 -30.55
N HIS A 98 -12.27 -3.77 -30.13
CA HIS A 98 -11.09 -3.75 -30.97
C HIS A 98 -9.79 -3.85 -30.17
N GLY A 99 -8.74 -4.29 -30.86
CA GLY A 99 -7.40 -4.42 -30.30
C GLY A 99 -6.34 -4.56 -31.37
N VAL A 100 -5.10 -4.65 -30.91
CA VAL A 100 -3.90 -4.71 -31.75
C VAL A 100 -3.14 -5.98 -31.42
N THR A 101 -2.86 -6.79 -32.44
CA THR A 101 -2.05 -8.01 -32.30
C THR A 101 -0.57 -7.67 -32.00
N PRO A 102 0.22 -8.60 -31.44
CA PRO A 102 1.68 -8.43 -31.34
C PRO A 102 2.37 -8.14 -32.68
N ALA A 103 1.79 -8.61 -33.80
CA ALA A 103 2.25 -8.31 -35.16
C ALA A 103 1.92 -6.87 -35.61
N GLY A 104 1.09 -6.12 -34.87
CA GLY A 104 0.67 -4.75 -35.22
C GLY A 104 -0.57 -4.67 -36.10
N ASP A 105 -1.14 -5.81 -36.50
CA ASP A 105 -2.40 -5.84 -37.23
C ASP A 105 -3.58 -5.54 -36.30
N LEU A 106 -4.60 -4.86 -36.84
CA LEU A 106 -5.77 -4.39 -36.11
C LEU A 106 -6.86 -5.46 -36.17
N VAL A 107 -7.44 -5.77 -35.00
CA VAL A 107 -8.59 -6.66 -34.86
C VAL A 107 -9.80 -5.81 -34.50
N TYR A 108 -10.88 -5.96 -35.28
CA TYR A 108 -12.13 -5.24 -35.08
C TYR A 108 -13.30 -6.21 -35.11
N LEU A 109 -14.16 -6.11 -34.09
CA LEU A 109 -15.41 -6.86 -33.98
C LEU A 109 -16.56 -5.85 -33.81
N PRO A 110 -17.42 -5.65 -34.82
CA PRO A 110 -18.46 -4.61 -34.80
C PRO A 110 -19.64 -4.93 -33.86
N GLU A 111 -19.97 -6.21 -33.72
CA GLU A 111 -21.13 -6.71 -32.97
C GLU A 111 -20.72 -7.85 -32.04
N ASP A 112 -21.53 -8.11 -31.01
CA ASP A 112 -21.31 -9.23 -30.10
C ASP A 112 -21.41 -10.56 -30.87
N LEU A 113 -20.41 -11.43 -30.71
CA LEU A 113 -20.31 -12.69 -31.42
C LEU A 113 -20.49 -13.87 -30.47
N GLU A 114 -21.49 -14.70 -30.73
CA GLU A 114 -21.66 -15.99 -30.05
C GLU A 114 -20.97 -17.09 -30.86
N VAL A 115 -20.06 -17.82 -30.20
CA VAL A 115 -19.28 -18.89 -30.80
C VAL A 115 -19.59 -20.20 -30.08
N ASP A 116 -20.15 -21.16 -30.81
CA ASP A 116 -20.29 -22.53 -30.33
C ASP A 116 -18.98 -23.28 -30.52
N LEU A 117 -18.35 -23.65 -29.40
CA LEU A 117 -17.08 -24.38 -29.40
C LEU A 117 -17.23 -25.84 -29.86
N ALA A 118 -18.46 -26.34 -30.04
CA ALA A 118 -18.74 -27.67 -30.57
C ALA A 118 -18.85 -27.71 -32.11
N ASN A 119 -19.23 -26.60 -32.77
CA ASN A 119 -19.47 -26.56 -34.21
C ASN A 119 -18.20 -26.28 -35.05
N VAL A 120 -17.18 -27.10 -34.85
CA VAL A 120 -15.79 -26.91 -35.33
C VAL A 120 -15.55 -27.41 -36.76
N ALA A 121 -16.56 -27.99 -37.43
CA ALA A 121 -16.44 -28.35 -38.84
C ALA A 121 -16.21 -27.10 -39.72
N GLU A 122 -16.85 -25.98 -39.38
CA GLU A 122 -16.72 -24.72 -40.10
C GLU A 122 -15.40 -24.01 -39.81
N SER A 123 -14.93 -23.99 -38.55
CA SER A 123 -13.65 -23.34 -38.18
C SER A 123 -12.43 -23.99 -38.84
N GLN A 124 -12.41 -25.32 -39.00
CA GLN A 124 -11.32 -26.01 -39.71
C GLN A 124 -11.40 -25.88 -41.24
N LEU A 125 -12.61 -25.79 -41.82
CA LEU A 125 -12.78 -25.45 -43.24
C LEU A 125 -12.31 -24.02 -43.52
N LEU A 126 -12.62 -23.08 -42.62
CA LEU A 126 -12.11 -21.72 -42.65
C LEU A 126 -10.58 -21.73 -42.52
N ASP A 127 -10.01 -22.36 -41.49
CA ASP A 127 -8.56 -22.46 -41.29
C ASP A 127 -7.84 -23.11 -42.51
N ALA A 128 -8.42 -24.15 -43.10
CA ALA A 128 -7.88 -24.79 -44.31
C ALA A 128 -8.01 -23.89 -45.56
N SER A 129 -9.13 -23.16 -45.71
CA SER A 129 -9.35 -22.22 -46.83
C SER A 129 -8.45 -20.98 -46.77
N PHE A 130 -8.09 -20.54 -45.55
CA PHE A 130 -7.18 -19.42 -45.32
C PHE A 130 -5.70 -19.86 -45.34
N GLY A 131 -5.40 -21.14 -45.56
CA GLY A 131 -4.02 -21.67 -45.58
C GLY A 131 -3.34 -21.69 -44.20
N LEU A 132 -4.12 -21.80 -43.11
CA LEU A 132 -3.71 -21.47 -41.74
C LEU A 132 -3.23 -22.67 -40.89
N ALA A 133 -2.96 -23.87 -41.43
CA ALA A 133 -2.44 -24.98 -40.62
C ALA A 133 -1.47 -25.96 -41.32
N GLU A 134 -0.31 -26.22 -40.68
CA GLU A 134 0.17 -27.59 -40.51
C GLU A 134 -0.76 -28.30 -39.51
N LEU A 135 -1.37 -29.42 -39.91
CA LEU A 135 -2.42 -30.14 -39.17
C LEU A 135 -2.08 -30.44 -37.69
N PRO A 136 -2.92 -30.03 -36.71
CA PRO A 136 -2.90 -30.60 -35.36
C PRO A 136 -3.50 -32.02 -35.37
N ARG A 137 -2.74 -33.02 -34.86
CA ARG A 137 -3.06 -34.46 -34.85
C ARG A 137 -4.13 -34.92 -33.84
N GLN A 138 -4.96 -34.05 -33.26
CA GLN A 138 -5.92 -34.48 -32.23
C GLN A 138 -7.35 -34.58 -32.76
N ALA A 139 -7.93 -35.77 -32.60
CA ALA A 139 -9.27 -36.12 -33.07
C ALA A 139 -10.36 -35.21 -32.46
N MET A 140 -11.28 -34.79 -33.33
CA MET A 140 -12.20 -33.65 -33.21
C MET A 140 -13.32 -33.77 -32.16
N HIS A 141 -13.44 -34.87 -31.41
CA HIS A 141 -14.62 -35.13 -30.56
C HIS A 141 -14.29 -35.22 -29.06
N ASN A 142 -13.03 -34.97 -28.69
CA ASN A 142 -12.57 -35.11 -27.31
C ASN A 142 -11.46 -34.07 -27.00
N ARG A 143 -11.75 -32.79 -27.27
CA ARG A 143 -10.89 -31.67 -26.87
C ARG A 143 -11.01 -31.48 -25.36
N SER A 144 -10.08 -32.09 -24.64
CA SER A 144 -9.89 -31.94 -23.20
C SER A 144 -8.55 -31.25 -22.95
N GLY A 145 -8.55 -30.11 -22.27
CA GLY A 145 -7.34 -29.35 -21.99
C GLY A 145 -7.59 -27.85 -21.91
N LEU A 146 -6.50 -27.09 -21.85
CA LEU A 146 -6.51 -25.64 -21.84
C LEU A 146 -6.37 -25.11 -23.26
N PHE A 147 -7.18 -24.12 -23.59
CA PHE A 147 -7.15 -23.44 -24.89
C PHE A 147 -7.15 -21.93 -24.70
N VAL A 148 -6.47 -21.24 -25.60
CA VAL A 148 -6.53 -19.78 -25.72
C VAL A 148 -7.49 -19.45 -26.86
N ILE A 149 -8.52 -18.66 -26.56
CA ILE A 149 -9.36 -18.02 -27.57
C ILE A 149 -8.61 -16.79 -28.05
N GLY A 150 -8.33 -16.76 -29.35
CA GLY A 150 -7.63 -15.66 -30.00
C GLY A 150 -8.38 -15.15 -31.22
N LEU A 151 -8.30 -13.86 -31.44
CA LEU A 151 -8.83 -13.20 -32.63
C LEU A 151 -7.70 -12.96 -33.62
N ARG A 152 -7.89 -13.39 -34.86
CA ARG A 152 -6.92 -13.24 -35.95
C ARG A 152 -7.53 -12.36 -37.04
N PRO A 153 -6.83 -11.30 -37.49
CA PRO A 153 -7.21 -10.60 -38.70
C PRO A 153 -6.95 -11.50 -39.91
N VAL A 154 -7.97 -11.69 -40.75
CA VAL A 154 -7.92 -12.50 -41.97
C VAL A 154 -8.43 -11.67 -43.14
N GLU A 155 -7.89 -11.94 -44.32
CA GLU A 155 -8.36 -11.37 -45.58
C GLU A 155 -8.87 -12.53 -46.45
N TYR A 156 -10.02 -12.34 -47.09
CA TYR A 156 -10.47 -13.22 -48.16
C TYR A 156 -10.90 -12.41 -49.36
N ALA A 157 -10.70 -13.00 -50.54
CA ALA A 157 -11.23 -12.45 -51.78
C ALA A 157 -12.68 -12.93 -51.95
N ALA A 158 -13.56 -12.01 -52.33
CA ALA A 158 -14.97 -12.28 -52.57
C ALA A 158 -15.51 -11.32 -53.63
N GLU A 159 -16.82 -11.42 -53.88
CA GLU A 159 -17.54 -10.64 -54.89
C GLU A 159 -17.02 -10.94 -56.31
N PRO A 160 -17.34 -12.14 -56.87
CA PRO A 160 -16.86 -12.54 -58.18
C PRO A 160 -17.31 -11.57 -59.27
N ILE A 161 -16.35 -11.04 -60.02
CA ILE A 161 -16.55 -10.17 -61.18
C ILE A 161 -16.05 -10.84 -62.46
N THR A 162 -16.70 -10.53 -63.58
CA THR A 162 -16.24 -11.01 -64.89
C THR A 162 -14.96 -10.28 -65.27
N SER A 163 -13.88 -11.02 -65.47
CA SER A 163 -12.64 -10.49 -66.01
C SER A 163 -12.68 -10.47 -67.54
N TYR A 164 -12.06 -9.47 -68.13
CA TYR A 164 -11.88 -9.41 -69.57
C TYR A 164 -10.53 -10.05 -69.94
N PRO A 165 -10.50 -10.92 -70.96
CA PRO A 165 -9.27 -11.57 -71.40
C PRO A 165 -8.24 -10.53 -71.84
N THR A 166 -6.99 -10.73 -71.44
CA THR A 166 -5.86 -9.88 -71.83
C THR A 166 -5.37 -10.14 -73.26
N SER A 167 -5.93 -11.14 -73.93
CA SER A 167 -5.64 -11.50 -75.33
C SER A 167 -6.92 -11.52 -76.18
N ILE A 168 -6.77 -11.28 -77.48
CA ILE A 168 -7.88 -11.18 -78.44
C ILE A 168 -8.67 -12.50 -78.53
N THR A 169 -8.04 -13.63 -78.21
CA THR A 169 -8.63 -14.98 -78.26
C THR A 169 -8.85 -15.59 -76.87
N GLY A 170 -8.70 -14.83 -75.79
CA GLY A 170 -8.83 -15.36 -74.44
C GLY A 170 -10.29 -15.57 -74.02
N ASP A 171 -10.53 -16.59 -73.20
CA ASP A 171 -11.84 -16.81 -72.58
C ASP A 171 -12.07 -15.81 -71.45
N ARG A 172 -13.34 -15.45 -71.21
CA ARG A 172 -13.71 -14.66 -70.02
C ARG A 172 -13.54 -15.55 -68.79
N SER A 173 -12.71 -15.13 -67.83
CA SER A 173 -12.66 -15.76 -66.50
C SER A 173 -13.54 -14.98 -65.52
N VAL A 174 -13.89 -15.63 -64.43
CA VAL A 174 -14.43 -14.96 -63.24
C VAL A 174 -13.25 -14.79 -62.30
N GLU A 175 -13.01 -13.55 -61.86
CA GLU A 175 -12.00 -13.21 -60.88
C GLU A 175 -12.70 -12.57 -59.68
N GLU A 176 -12.10 -12.64 -58.50
CA GLU A 176 -12.67 -11.98 -57.32
C GLU A 176 -12.48 -10.46 -57.40
N GLY A 177 -13.55 -9.71 -57.13
CA GLY A 177 -13.57 -8.26 -57.32
C GLY A 177 -13.09 -7.45 -56.11
N SER A 178 -13.24 -8.02 -54.91
CA SER A 178 -13.00 -7.32 -53.65
C SER A 178 -12.18 -8.18 -52.67
N ILE A 179 -11.31 -7.52 -51.91
CA ILE A 179 -10.64 -8.10 -50.75
C ILE A 179 -11.38 -7.61 -49.51
N ILE A 180 -11.88 -8.54 -48.69
CA ILE A 180 -12.62 -8.24 -47.47
C ILE A 180 -11.74 -8.59 -46.28
N GLU A 181 -11.51 -7.61 -45.41
CA GLU A 181 -10.89 -7.80 -44.10
C GLU A 181 -11.94 -8.28 -43.09
N ALA A 182 -11.62 -9.33 -42.35
CA ALA A 182 -12.47 -9.90 -41.32
C ALA A 182 -11.65 -10.36 -40.11
N THR A 183 -12.35 -10.67 -39.02
CA THR A 183 -11.74 -11.25 -37.82
C THR A 183 -12.20 -12.69 -37.67
N ALA A 184 -11.26 -13.63 -37.68
CA ALA A 184 -11.52 -15.04 -37.40
C ALA A 184 -11.28 -15.36 -35.92
N VAL A 185 -12.19 -16.12 -35.32
CA VAL A 185 -12.02 -16.68 -33.97
C VAL A 185 -11.26 -17.99 -34.07
N THR A 186 -10.16 -18.09 -33.35
CA THR A 186 -9.26 -19.25 -33.37
C THR A 186 -9.08 -19.84 -31.97
N LEU A 187 -8.95 -21.16 -31.89
CA LEU A 187 -8.72 -21.90 -30.65
C LEU A 187 -7.33 -22.53 -30.69
N ILE A 188 -6.44 -22.05 -29.82
CA ILE A 188 -5.05 -22.50 -29.77
C ILE A 188 -4.87 -23.40 -28.53
N PRO A 189 -4.38 -24.63 -28.65
CA PRO A 189 -4.08 -25.46 -27.49
C PRO A 189 -2.93 -24.84 -26.69
N TYR A 190 -3.13 -24.66 -25.38
CA TYR A 190 -2.07 -24.20 -24.48
C TYR A 190 -1.26 -25.42 -24.01
N PRO A 191 0.07 -25.47 -24.27
CA PRO A 191 0.89 -26.61 -23.90
C PRO A 191 1.11 -26.63 -22.38
N ASP A 192 0.45 -27.55 -21.70
CA ASP A 192 0.54 -27.72 -20.25
C ASP A 192 0.76 -29.22 -19.91
N GLN A 193 1.54 -29.46 -18.87
CA GLN A 193 2.01 -30.77 -18.41
C GLN A 193 1.01 -31.46 -17.44
N GLY A 194 -0.10 -30.80 -17.08
CA GLY A 194 -1.08 -31.31 -16.12
C GLY A 194 -2.00 -32.43 -16.62
N ALA A 195 -2.43 -33.29 -15.69
CA ALA A 195 -3.45 -34.33 -15.94
C ALA A 195 -4.80 -33.74 -16.39
N ARG A 196 -5.60 -34.53 -17.12
CA ARG A 196 -6.90 -34.09 -17.68
C ARG A 196 -7.99 -33.81 -16.63
N THR A 197 -7.84 -34.33 -15.42
CA THR A 197 -8.88 -34.32 -14.38
C THR A 197 -8.81 -33.13 -13.43
N GLU A 198 -7.66 -32.46 -13.29
CA GLU A 198 -7.45 -31.37 -12.33
C GLU A 198 -7.46 -29.99 -13.00
N LEU A 199 -8.53 -29.66 -13.73
CA LEU A 199 -8.57 -28.42 -14.54
C LEU A 199 -8.57 -27.13 -13.71
N GLU A 200 -9.07 -27.14 -12.48
CA GLU A 200 -9.04 -25.99 -11.56
C GLU A 200 -7.62 -25.74 -11.02
N LYS A 201 -6.92 -26.79 -10.57
CA LYS A 201 -5.50 -26.67 -10.14
C LYS A 201 -4.56 -26.28 -11.28
N ARG A 202 -4.93 -26.58 -12.53
CA ARG A 202 -4.17 -26.12 -13.69
C ARG A 202 -4.28 -24.61 -13.89
N ARG A 203 -5.41 -24.00 -13.54
CA ARG A 203 -5.58 -22.54 -13.60
C ARG A 203 -4.53 -21.83 -12.73
N MET A 204 -4.32 -22.30 -11.50
CA MET A 204 -3.31 -21.70 -10.60
C MET A 204 -1.87 -21.92 -11.10
N HIS A 205 -1.58 -23.08 -11.70
CA HIS A 205 -0.26 -23.36 -12.28
C HIS A 205 0.04 -22.43 -13.47
N VAL A 206 -0.93 -22.28 -14.37
CA VAL A 206 -0.79 -21.39 -15.53
C VAL A 206 -0.75 -19.92 -15.11
N ALA A 207 -1.47 -19.50 -14.07
CA ALA A 207 -1.35 -18.17 -13.52
C ALA A 207 0.08 -17.88 -13.04
N LYS A 208 0.69 -18.82 -12.28
CA LYS A 208 2.10 -18.69 -11.87
C LYS A 208 3.03 -18.61 -13.09
N GLU A 209 2.89 -19.53 -14.03
CA GLU A 209 3.75 -19.59 -15.22
C GLU A 209 3.69 -18.29 -16.05
N ILE A 210 2.50 -17.70 -16.21
CA ILE A 210 2.34 -16.47 -16.99
C ILE A 210 2.83 -15.24 -16.23
N PHE A 211 2.51 -15.11 -14.94
CA PHE A 211 2.74 -13.87 -14.20
C PHE A 211 4.08 -13.83 -13.45
N VAL A 212 4.61 -14.99 -13.02
CA VAL A 212 5.89 -15.10 -12.31
C VAL A 212 7.00 -15.48 -13.29
N ASP A 213 6.81 -16.55 -14.07
CA ASP A 213 7.85 -17.03 -15.01
C ASP A 213 7.86 -16.25 -16.34
N ALA A 214 6.88 -15.34 -16.54
CA ALA A 214 6.73 -14.51 -17.74
C ALA A 214 6.69 -15.31 -19.06
N SER A 215 6.13 -16.52 -19.02
CA SER A 215 6.04 -17.43 -20.16
C SER A 215 5.16 -16.88 -21.28
N LYS A 216 5.67 -16.86 -22.52
CA LYS A 216 4.92 -16.49 -23.74
C LYS A 216 4.37 -17.72 -24.50
N LYS A 217 4.27 -18.88 -23.85
CA LYS A 217 3.75 -20.10 -24.49
C LYS A 217 2.33 -19.89 -25.03
N GLY A 218 2.05 -20.46 -26.20
CA GLY A 218 0.71 -20.46 -26.78
C GLY A 218 0.19 -19.11 -27.29
N GLN A 219 1.06 -18.09 -27.46
CA GLN A 219 0.68 -16.78 -28.00
C GLN A 219 1.44 -16.46 -29.30
N PRO A 220 0.92 -16.87 -30.48
CA PRO A 220 1.46 -16.47 -31.78
C PRO A 220 1.39 -14.95 -31.98
N ALA A 221 2.30 -14.40 -32.79
CA ALA A 221 2.37 -12.96 -33.02
C ALA A 221 1.14 -12.38 -33.75
N ASP A 222 0.52 -13.18 -34.61
CA ASP A 222 -0.58 -12.74 -35.50
C ASP A 222 -1.96 -12.84 -34.85
N ILE A 223 -2.02 -13.13 -33.56
CA ILE A 223 -3.27 -13.39 -32.84
C ILE A 223 -3.36 -12.47 -31.63
N LEU A 224 -4.54 -11.88 -31.44
CA LEU A 224 -4.90 -11.15 -30.23
C LEU A 224 -5.54 -12.13 -29.24
N PRO A 225 -4.85 -12.54 -28.16
CA PRO A 225 -5.44 -13.43 -27.17
C PRO A 225 -6.46 -12.67 -26.31
N VAL A 226 -7.62 -13.28 -26.08
CA VAL A 226 -8.74 -12.63 -25.41
C VAL A 226 -9.16 -13.35 -24.13
N ALA A 227 -9.11 -14.68 -24.12
CA ALA A 227 -9.38 -15.45 -22.91
C ALA A 227 -8.72 -16.83 -22.95
N MET A 228 -8.47 -17.38 -21.76
CA MET A 228 -8.16 -18.79 -21.59
C MET A 228 -9.40 -19.55 -21.15
N ILE A 229 -9.61 -20.72 -21.73
CA ILE A 229 -10.72 -21.62 -21.40
C ILE A 229 -10.19 -23.01 -21.05
N ALA A 230 -10.81 -23.63 -20.06
CA ALA A 230 -10.66 -25.06 -19.82
C ALA A 230 -11.83 -25.82 -20.42
N LEU A 231 -11.52 -26.77 -21.29
CA LEU A 231 -12.50 -27.66 -21.90
C LEU A 231 -12.33 -29.08 -21.37
N ASN A 232 -13.45 -29.73 -21.05
CA ASN A 232 -13.52 -31.16 -20.81
C ASN A 232 -14.54 -31.77 -21.75
N LEU A 233 -14.12 -32.61 -22.70
CA LEU A 233 -14.98 -33.17 -23.74
C LEU A 233 -15.78 -32.10 -24.53
N GLY A 234 -15.21 -30.91 -24.73
CA GLY A 234 -15.90 -29.79 -25.38
C GLY A 234 -16.99 -29.11 -24.54
N VAL A 235 -17.00 -29.33 -23.22
CA VAL A 235 -17.79 -28.56 -22.25
C VAL A 235 -16.88 -27.60 -21.51
N ILE A 236 -17.29 -26.34 -21.39
CA ILE A 236 -16.53 -25.31 -20.69
C ILE A 236 -16.56 -25.61 -19.20
N GLN A 237 -15.38 -25.69 -18.56
CA GLN A 237 -15.26 -25.88 -17.12
C GLN A 237 -15.13 -24.54 -16.39
N TRP A 238 -14.30 -23.66 -16.94
CA TRP A 238 -14.10 -22.28 -16.50
C TRP A 238 -13.59 -21.43 -17.68
N VAL A 239 -13.82 -20.13 -17.60
CA VAL A 239 -13.33 -19.11 -18.54
C VAL A 239 -12.62 -18.03 -17.74
N ASP A 240 -11.35 -17.75 -18.06
CA ASP A 240 -10.58 -16.68 -17.44
C ASP A 240 -10.04 -15.73 -18.52
N PRO A 241 -10.66 -14.55 -18.71
CA PRO A 241 -10.18 -13.55 -19.65
C PRO A 241 -8.79 -13.03 -19.29
N TYR A 242 -8.56 -12.76 -18.00
CA TYR A 242 -7.41 -11.97 -17.53
C TYR A 242 -6.10 -12.73 -17.49
N LEU A 243 -6.11 -14.07 -17.60
CA LEU A 243 -4.89 -14.86 -17.73
C LEU A 243 -4.05 -14.43 -18.94
N VAL A 244 -4.67 -14.21 -20.10
CA VAL A 244 -3.95 -13.94 -21.36
C VAL A 244 -4.28 -12.57 -21.94
N ARG A 245 -5.48 -12.04 -21.70
CA ARG A 245 -5.87 -10.70 -22.12
C ARG A 245 -4.95 -9.66 -21.50
N ARG A 246 -4.45 -8.75 -22.33
CA ARG A 246 -3.70 -7.57 -21.90
C ARG A 246 -4.39 -6.33 -22.44
N ASP A 247 -4.56 -5.33 -21.61
CA ASP A 247 -5.04 -4.03 -22.08
C ASP A 247 -3.91 -3.35 -22.88
N ALA A 248 -4.29 -2.64 -23.94
CA ALA A 248 -3.33 -1.98 -24.81
C ALA A 248 -2.54 -0.94 -24.03
N GLY A 249 -1.21 -1.08 -24.04
CA GLY A 249 -0.29 -0.16 -23.38
C GLY A 249 1.13 -0.39 -23.88
N SER A 250 2.05 0.53 -23.55
CA SER A 250 3.45 0.40 -23.92
C SER A 250 4.06 -0.84 -23.25
N VAL A 251 4.21 -1.94 -24.00
CA VAL A 251 4.81 -3.19 -23.53
C VAL A 251 6.29 -3.02 -23.14
N GLY A 252 6.92 -1.90 -23.52
CA GLY A 252 8.37 -1.69 -23.47
C GLY A 252 8.96 -0.87 -22.32
N HIS A 253 8.25 -0.57 -21.23
CA HIS A 253 8.80 0.30 -20.19
C HIS A 253 9.00 -0.40 -18.83
N ASP A 254 9.90 -1.40 -18.81
CA ASP A 254 10.87 -1.48 -17.70
C ASP A 254 11.93 -0.41 -18.00
N ILE A 255 11.64 0.85 -17.64
CA ILE A 255 12.39 2.06 -18.06
C ILE A 255 13.90 1.94 -17.74
N PHE A 256 14.27 1.08 -16.80
CA PHE A 256 15.63 0.88 -16.34
C PHE A 256 16.13 -0.57 -16.46
N GLY A 257 15.32 -1.52 -16.98
CA GLY A 257 15.72 -2.92 -17.10
C GLY A 257 16.11 -3.58 -15.76
N LEU A 258 15.57 -3.09 -14.65
CA LEU A 258 15.92 -3.53 -13.30
C LEU A 258 15.15 -4.80 -12.88
N GLY A 259 14.46 -5.45 -13.82
CA GLY A 259 13.70 -6.69 -13.57
C GLY A 259 12.31 -6.41 -13.01
N LEU A 260 11.74 -5.24 -13.27
CA LEU A 260 10.37 -4.94 -12.87
C LEU A 260 9.39 -5.51 -13.91
N SER A 261 8.41 -6.28 -13.43
CA SER A 261 7.30 -6.75 -14.27
C SER A 261 6.64 -5.56 -14.99
N PRO A 262 6.31 -5.68 -16.30
CA PRO A 262 5.56 -4.65 -17.01
C PRO A 262 4.27 -4.30 -16.28
N ARG A 263 3.94 -3.00 -16.22
CA ARG A 263 2.73 -2.50 -15.55
C ARG A 263 1.46 -3.22 -16.03
N VAL A 264 1.32 -3.40 -17.34
CA VAL A 264 0.18 -4.08 -17.98
C VAL A 264 0.03 -5.53 -17.47
N LEU A 265 1.15 -6.23 -17.23
CA LEU A 265 1.14 -7.59 -16.70
C LEU A 265 0.69 -7.60 -15.23
N ARG A 266 1.13 -6.62 -14.43
CA ARG A 266 0.71 -6.49 -13.02
C ARG A 266 -0.77 -6.16 -12.87
N GLU A 267 -1.27 -5.24 -13.69
CA GLU A 267 -2.69 -4.88 -13.71
C GLU A 267 -3.56 -6.07 -14.14
N ALA A 268 -3.13 -6.81 -15.16
CA ALA A 268 -3.81 -8.03 -15.58
C ALA A 268 -3.81 -9.08 -14.46
N PHE A 269 -2.71 -9.23 -13.72
CA PHE A 269 -2.64 -10.18 -12.61
C PHE A 269 -3.60 -9.81 -11.47
N LEU A 270 -3.69 -8.52 -11.11
CA LEU A 270 -4.66 -8.06 -10.12
C LEU A 270 -6.09 -8.33 -10.57
N LYS A 271 -6.43 -8.06 -11.84
CA LYS A 271 -7.76 -8.33 -12.39
C LYS A 271 -8.08 -9.82 -12.37
N GLN A 272 -7.10 -10.67 -12.74
CA GLN A 272 -7.23 -12.12 -12.69
C GLN A 272 -7.48 -12.63 -11.26
N TYR A 273 -6.70 -12.13 -10.29
CA TYR A 273 -6.88 -12.45 -8.88
C TYR A 273 -8.26 -12.04 -8.37
N ASN A 274 -8.70 -10.81 -8.65
CA ASN A 274 -10.01 -10.31 -8.23
C ASN A 274 -11.16 -11.14 -8.84
N PHE A 275 -11.04 -11.49 -10.12
CA PHE A 275 -12.03 -12.31 -10.82
C PHE A 275 -12.12 -13.69 -10.17
N HIS A 276 -11.00 -14.38 -10.00
CA HIS A 276 -10.97 -15.71 -9.36
C HIS A 276 -11.42 -15.66 -7.89
N LEU A 277 -11.02 -14.63 -7.13
CA LEU A 277 -11.46 -14.45 -5.75
C LEU A 277 -12.97 -14.24 -5.66
N SER A 278 -13.57 -13.47 -6.58
CA SER A 278 -15.01 -13.25 -6.61
C SER A 278 -15.79 -14.53 -6.92
N GLU A 279 -15.25 -15.39 -7.79
CA GLU A 279 -15.81 -16.71 -8.11
C GLU A 279 -15.77 -17.61 -6.88
N LEU A 280 -14.62 -17.73 -6.22
CA LEU A 280 -14.47 -18.49 -4.97
C LEU A 280 -15.42 -17.97 -3.87
N LEU A 281 -15.51 -16.66 -3.66
CA LEU A 281 -16.41 -16.08 -2.67
C LEU A 281 -17.88 -16.37 -3.00
N SER A 282 -18.26 -16.41 -4.29
CA SER A 282 -19.61 -16.76 -4.73
C SER A 282 -19.94 -18.23 -4.47
N GLU A 283 -18.98 -19.14 -4.67
CA GLU A 283 -19.13 -20.56 -4.34
C GLU A 283 -19.24 -20.76 -2.83
N GLN A 284 -18.50 -19.97 -2.05
CA GLN A 284 -18.50 -20.04 -0.58
C GLN A 284 -19.76 -19.52 0.09
N GLN A 285 -20.56 -18.66 -0.55
CA GLN A 285 -21.88 -18.33 0.00
C GLN A 285 -22.78 -19.57 0.16
N ASN A 286 -22.48 -20.66 -0.55
CA ASN A 286 -23.17 -21.95 -0.42
C ASN A 286 -22.56 -22.88 0.65
N GLY A 287 -21.41 -22.52 1.25
CA GLY A 287 -20.74 -23.29 2.32
C GLY A 287 -19.63 -22.48 3.03
N ARG A 288 -19.84 -22.12 4.30
CA ARG A 288 -18.93 -21.31 5.14
C ARG A 288 -17.63 -22.05 5.50
N THR A 289 -16.63 -22.03 4.63
CA THR A 289 -15.31 -22.57 4.96
C THR A 289 -14.23 -21.52 4.69
N ARG A 290 -13.51 -21.10 5.74
CA ARG A 290 -12.30 -20.28 5.58
C ARG A 290 -11.27 -21.10 4.80
N PHE A 291 -10.56 -20.50 3.84
CA PHE A 291 -9.57 -21.20 3.01
C PHE A 291 -8.20 -20.51 3.06
N ALA A 292 -7.14 -21.29 2.84
CA ALA A 292 -5.79 -20.76 2.67
C ALA A 292 -5.54 -20.40 1.21
N ALA A 293 -4.78 -19.34 0.94
CA ALA A 293 -4.48 -18.92 -0.43
C ALA A 293 -3.73 -20.02 -1.20
N SER A 294 -2.88 -20.79 -0.53
CA SER A 294 -2.12 -21.91 -1.11
C SER A 294 -2.97 -23.02 -1.70
N ASP A 295 -4.24 -23.15 -1.30
CA ASP A 295 -5.14 -24.19 -1.80
C ASP A 295 -5.66 -23.86 -3.21
N ASN A 296 -5.83 -22.56 -3.51
CA ASN A 296 -6.43 -22.09 -4.77
C ASN A 296 -5.48 -21.27 -5.65
N PHE A 297 -4.35 -20.81 -5.10
CA PHE A 297 -3.38 -19.95 -5.77
C PHE A 297 -1.96 -20.46 -5.54
N MET A 298 -1.16 -20.55 -6.62
CA MET A 298 0.29 -20.78 -6.51
C MET A 298 1.08 -19.48 -6.40
N ALA A 299 0.52 -18.36 -6.86
CA ALA A 299 1.12 -17.05 -6.75
C ALA A 299 0.03 -16.00 -6.52
N LEU A 300 0.37 -14.93 -5.83
CA LEU A 300 -0.50 -13.78 -5.56
C LEU A 300 0.10 -12.50 -6.11
N PRO A 301 -0.74 -11.52 -6.53
CA PRO A 301 -0.25 -10.19 -6.84
C PRO A 301 0.35 -9.57 -5.56
N PRO A 302 1.30 -8.61 -5.70
CA PRO A 302 1.96 -8.01 -4.55
C PRO A 302 0.99 -7.25 -3.64
N ALA A 303 -0.13 -6.79 -4.17
CA ALA A 303 -1.23 -6.23 -3.40
C ALA A 303 -2.58 -6.65 -3.99
N GLY A 304 -3.60 -6.71 -3.14
CA GLY A 304 -4.94 -7.10 -3.55
C GLY A 304 -5.96 -7.05 -2.42
N PRO A 305 -7.25 -7.23 -2.73
CA PRO A 305 -8.29 -7.39 -1.73
C PRO A 305 -8.13 -8.71 -0.97
N LEU A 306 -8.54 -8.70 0.29
CA LEU A 306 -8.54 -9.84 1.19
C LEU A 306 -9.95 -9.99 1.82
N PRO A 307 -10.53 -11.20 1.85
CA PRO A 307 -11.78 -11.44 2.56
C PRO A 307 -11.63 -11.18 4.06
N VAL A 308 -12.61 -10.53 4.70
CA VAL A 308 -12.59 -10.26 6.15
C VAL A 308 -12.52 -11.56 6.96
N GLU A 309 -13.10 -12.64 6.43
CA GLU A 309 -13.14 -13.97 7.06
C GLU A 309 -11.77 -14.65 7.16
N ALA A 310 -10.76 -14.15 6.42
CA ALA A 310 -9.38 -14.63 6.50
C ALA A 310 -8.72 -14.34 7.85
N VAL A 311 -9.20 -13.32 8.58
CA VAL A 311 -8.65 -12.88 9.86
C VAL A 311 -9.62 -13.24 10.98
N ASN A 312 -9.14 -13.99 11.97
CA ASN A 312 -9.91 -14.30 13.16
C ASN A 312 -9.92 -13.11 14.13
N VAL A 313 -11.10 -12.58 14.39
CA VAL A 313 -11.34 -11.39 15.23
C VAL A 313 -11.09 -11.65 16.72
N ASP A 314 -11.12 -12.91 17.16
CA ASP A 314 -10.95 -13.27 18.57
C ASP A 314 -9.49 -13.39 18.99
N ASP A 315 -8.70 -14.10 18.17
CA ASP A 315 -7.29 -14.46 18.44
C ASP A 315 -6.28 -13.66 17.59
N PHE A 316 -6.75 -12.79 16.68
CA PHE A 316 -5.91 -12.07 15.70
C PHE A 316 -4.99 -13.01 14.94
N THR A 317 -5.57 -14.13 14.48
CA THR A 317 -4.87 -15.12 13.65
C THR A 317 -5.28 -14.99 12.19
N GLN A 318 -4.38 -15.35 11.27
CA GLN A 318 -4.58 -15.23 9.83
C GLN A 318 -4.44 -16.59 9.13
N LEU A 319 -5.45 -17.03 8.37
CA LEU A 319 -5.43 -18.33 7.67
C LEU A 319 -4.96 -18.23 6.21
N PHE A 320 -4.92 -17.01 5.65
CA PHE A 320 -4.81 -16.84 4.21
C PHE A 320 -3.38 -17.00 3.68
N PHE A 321 -2.38 -16.42 4.35
CA PHE A 321 -0.98 -16.51 3.96
C PHE A 321 -0.27 -17.67 4.67
N PRO A 322 0.77 -18.26 4.05
CA PRO A 322 1.62 -19.27 4.68
C PRO A 322 2.23 -18.80 6.02
N GLU A 323 2.57 -19.76 6.89
CA GLU A 323 3.05 -19.49 8.25
C GLU A 323 4.43 -18.84 8.33
N ASP A 324 5.28 -19.09 7.32
CA ASP A 324 6.66 -18.62 7.26
C ASP A 324 6.75 -17.12 6.85
N MET A 325 5.64 -16.48 6.48
CA MET A 325 5.59 -15.05 6.11
C MET A 325 5.30 -14.15 7.31
N ASP A 326 5.97 -13.01 7.40
CA ASP A 326 5.69 -12.00 8.42
C ASP A 326 4.46 -11.17 8.02
N VAL A 327 3.37 -11.29 8.79
CA VAL A 327 2.08 -10.64 8.50
C VAL A 327 1.69 -9.69 9.62
N GLU A 328 1.58 -8.42 9.28
CA GLU A 328 1.17 -7.35 10.19
C GLU A 328 -0.24 -6.83 9.83
N LEU A 329 -1.01 -6.41 10.84
CA LEU A 329 -2.28 -5.72 10.68
C LEU A 329 -2.14 -4.25 11.06
N THR A 330 -2.65 -3.35 10.21
CA THR A 330 -2.65 -1.91 10.45
C THR A 330 -3.96 -1.24 10.04
N ILE A 331 -4.22 -0.06 10.61
CA ILE A 331 -5.32 0.82 10.23
C ILE A 331 -4.75 1.96 9.39
N ILE A 332 -5.32 2.18 8.19
CA ILE A 332 -4.85 3.21 7.26
C ILE A 332 -6.03 4.07 6.77
N PRO A 333 -5.82 5.38 6.55
CA PRO A 333 -6.81 6.23 5.90
C PRO A 333 -7.15 5.75 4.48
N ALA A 334 -8.43 5.70 4.13
CA ALA A 334 -8.88 5.22 2.82
C ALA A 334 -8.27 6.00 1.62
N ASP A 335 -7.93 7.27 1.81
CA ASP A 335 -7.28 8.13 0.82
C ASP A 335 -5.79 7.82 0.61
N GLU A 336 -5.13 7.12 1.54
CA GLU A 336 -3.72 6.68 1.42
C GLU A 336 -3.58 5.28 0.81
N LEU A 337 -4.68 4.53 0.67
CA LEU A 337 -4.69 3.16 0.15
C LEU A 337 -4.11 3.07 -1.27
N SER A 338 -4.50 3.97 -2.16
CA SER A 338 -4.04 3.96 -3.56
C SER A 338 -2.52 4.16 -3.67
N ALA A 339 -1.95 5.04 -2.84
CA ALA A 339 -0.51 5.27 -2.79
C ALA A 339 0.25 4.03 -2.31
N MET A 340 -0.27 3.33 -1.29
CA MET A 340 0.32 2.09 -0.79
C MET A 340 0.24 0.95 -1.81
N LEU A 341 -0.86 0.85 -2.57
CA LEU A 341 -1.01 -0.13 -3.63
C LEU A 341 0.01 0.11 -4.75
N GLU A 342 0.18 1.35 -5.22
CA GLU A 342 1.16 1.71 -6.25
C GLU A 342 2.60 1.41 -5.82
N GLU A 343 2.95 1.70 -4.56
CA GLU A 343 4.26 1.32 -4.01
C GLU A 343 4.45 -0.20 -4.00
N SER A 344 3.44 -0.94 -3.57
CA SER A 344 3.50 -2.41 -3.53
C SER A 344 3.57 -3.03 -4.92
N PHE A 345 2.90 -2.47 -5.92
CA PHE A 345 3.03 -2.93 -7.31
C PHE A 345 4.45 -2.80 -7.85
N SER A 346 5.30 -1.92 -7.30
CA SER A 346 6.73 -1.88 -7.64
C SER A 346 7.50 -3.14 -7.22
N LEU A 347 6.92 -4.00 -6.38
CA LEU A 347 7.53 -5.22 -5.90
C LEU A 347 7.13 -6.43 -6.76
N PRO A 348 7.95 -7.49 -6.78
CA PRO A 348 7.60 -8.70 -7.49
C PRO A 348 6.37 -9.38 -6.87
N PRO A 349 5.65 -10.20 -7.65
CA PRO A 349 4.62 -11.10 -7.16
C PRO A 349 5.05 -11.95 -5.96
N LEU A 350 4.09 -12.44 -5.20
CA LEU A 350 4.28 -13.38 -4.10
C LEU A 350 4.14 -14.80 -4.65
N ASP A 351 5.21 -15.60 -4.64
CA ASP A 351 5.15 -17.01 -5.01
C ASP A 351 4.88 -17.86 -3.76
N LEU A 352 3.75 -18.57 -3.72
CA LEU A 352 3.31 -19.41 -2.60
C LEU A 352 3.90 -20.82 -2.63
N THR A 353 4.77 -21.13 -3.60
CA THR A 353 5.44 -22.42 -3.73
C THR A 353 6.89 -22.44 -3.22
N LEU A 354 7.41 -21.28 -2.82
CA LEU A 354 8.77 -21.13 -2.29
C LEU A 354 8.92 -21.78 -0.91
N THR A 355 10.16 -21.89 -0.44
CA THR A 355 10.49 -22.50 0.87
C THR A 355 10.80 -21.44 1.93
N GLY A 356 10.63 -21.79 3.22
CA GLY A 356 10.63 -20.87 4.37
C GLY A 356 11.73 -19.79 4.43
N ASP A 357 12.96 -20.10 4.03
CA ASP A 357 14.07 -19.11 4.09
C ASP A 357 13.84 -17.92 3.14
N GLU A 358 13.19 -18.14 2.00
CA GLU A 358 12.84 -17.08 1.06
C GLU A 358 11.62 -16.27 1.53
N TYR A 359 10.77 -16.87 2.37
CA TYR A 359 9.62 -16.20 2.97
C TYR A 359 9.99 -15.24 4.10
N GLU A 360 11.06 -15.49 4.85
CA GLU A 360 11.54 -14.55 5.88
C GLU A 360 11.87 -13.16 5.30
N SER A 361 12.25 -13.10 4.02
CA SER A 361 12.54 -11.83 3.33
C SER A 361 11.28 -11.05 2.91
N THR A 362 10.10 -11.66 3.00
CA THR A 362 8.84 -11.13 2.48
C THR A 362 7.91 -10.76 3.63
N SER A 363 7.69 -9.46 3.80
CA SER A 363 6.72 -8.93 4.77
C SER A 363 5.43 -8.47 4.09
N ILE A 364 4.30 -8.79 4.72
CA ILE A 364 2.96 -8.49 4.24
C ILE A 364 2.24 -7.62 5.27
N LEU A 365 1.59 -6.58 4.80
CA LEU A 365 0.79 -5.68 5.60
C LEU A 365 -0.68 -5.80 5.19
N ILE A 366 -1.51 -6.25 6.12
CA ILE A 366 -2.96 -6.23 6.01
C ILE A 366 -3.45 -4.88 6.53
N MET A 367 -4.23 -4.20 5.70
CA MET A 367 -4.70 -2.84 5.91
C MET A 367 -6.21 -2.85 6.08
N ILE A 368 -6.67 -2.15 7.12
CA ILE A 368 -8.07 -1.83 7.35
C ILE A 368 -8.29 -0.39 6.87
N PRO A 369 -8.88 -0.17 5.69
CA PRO A 369 -9.20 1.18 5.22
C PRO A 369 -10.34 1.77 6.06
N LEU A 370 -10.10 2.95 6.65
CA LEU A 370 -11.08 3.72 7.41
C LEU A 370 -10.99 5.21 7.05
N GLU A 371 -12.02 5.97 7.42
CA GLU A 371 -12.01 7.42 7.22
C GLU A 371 -10.98 8.11 8.12
N ARG A 372 -10.32 9.16 7.61
CA ARG A 372 -9.19 9.82 8.29
C ARG A 372 -9.49 10.30 9.71
N HIS A 373 -10.73 10.71 9.98
CA HIS A 373 -11.16 11.14 11.31
C HIS A 373 -11.29 9.96 12.29
N GLU A 374 -11.69 8.77 11.83
CA GLU A 374 -11.79 7.57 12.64
C GLU A 374 -10.41 7.02 12.96
N VAL A 375 -9.49 7.03 11.99
CA VAL A 375 -8.09 6.63 12.20
C VAL A 375 -7.46 7.43 13.34
N ARG A 376 -7.70 8.76 13.39
CA ARG A 376 -7.22 9.61 14.49
C ARG A 376 -7.80 9.20 15.85
N GLN A 377 -9.09 8.87 15.91
CA GLN A 377 -9.72 8.39 17.16
C GLN A 377 -9.11 7.06 17.62
N PHE A 378 -8.88 6.15 16.68
CA PHE A 378 -8.29 4.85 16.96
C PHE A 378 -6.82 4.97 17.39
N ALA A 379 -6.03 5.81 16.72
CA ALA A 379 -4.64 6.08 17.08
C ALA A 379 -4.47 6.66 18.49
N LEU A 380 -5.41 7.49 18.96
CA LEU A 380 -5.40 8.01 20.33
C LEU A 380 -5.73 6.94 21.38
N SER A 381 -6.48 5.91 21.00
CA SER A 381 -6.90 4.82 21.90
C SER A 381 -5.92 3.65 21.96
N LEU A 382 -5.07 3.51 20.94
CA LEU A 382 -4.12 2.41 20.80
C LEU A 382 -2.70 2.85 21.18
N LYS A 383 -1.92 1.95 21.80
CA LYS A 383 -0.50 2.18 22.08
C LYS A 383 0.37 2.04 20.82
N SER A 384 -0.06 1.22 19.87
CA SER A 384 0.57 0.97 18.58
C SER A 384 -0.51 0.81 17.52
N VAL A 385 -0.27 1.37 16.33
CA VAL A 385 -1.14 1.24 15.15
C VAL A 385 -0.86 -0.06 14.38
N ILE A 386 0.22 -0.76 14.72
CA ILE A 386 0.62 -2.04 14.11
C ILE A 386 0.37 -3.18 15.11
N GLN A 387 -0.30 -4.23 14.65
CA GLN A 387 -0.59 -5.45 15.38
C GLN A 387 -0.06 -6.67 14.59
N PRO A 388 0.95 -7.41 15.07
CA PRO A 388 1.40 -8.63 14.39
C PRO A 388 0.31 -9.72 14.46
N LEU A 389 0.08 -10.41 13.34
CA LEU A 389 -0.87 -11.52 13.24
C LEU A 389 -0.15 -12.86 13.38
N LYS A 390 -0.81 -13.81 14.04
CA LYS A 390 -0.27 -15.18 14.22
C LYS A 390 -0.90 -16.15 13.22
N ALA A 391 -0.14 -17.12 12.74
CA ALA A 391 -0.72 -18.23 11.97
C ALA A 391 -1.50 -19.19 12.91
N PRO A 392 -2.69 -19.71 12.52
CA PRO A 392 -3.57 -20.50 13.37
C PRO A 392 -3.29 -22.00 13.29
N VAL A 393 -2.20 -22.54 13.87
CA VAL A 393 -2.18 -23.96 14.32
C VAL A 393 -1.33 -24.18 15.58
N PRO A 394 -1.86 -24.89 16.59
CA PRO A 394 -1.10 -25.47 17.69
C PRO A 394 -0.39 -26.77 17.24
N GLY A 395 0.93 -26.76 17.10
CA GLY A 395 1.68 -28.03 16.96
C GLY A 395 3.05 -27.97 16.30
N MET A 396 3.35 -26.99 15.44
CA MET A 396 4.67 -26.89 14.82
C MET A 396 5.60 -25.99 15.64
N VAL A 397 6.25 -26.62 16.63
CA VAL A 397 7.32 -26.02 17.44
C VAL A 397 8.66 -25.93 16.67
N PHE A 398 8.74 -26.49 15.45
CA PHE A 398 10.00 -26.83 14.80
C PHE A 398 10.71 -25.72 14.02
N LYS A 399 10.12 -24.53 13.85
CA LYS A 399 10.77 -23.42 13.11
C LYS A 399 10.77 -22.08 13.84
N ARG A 400 10.43 -22.04 15.13
CA ARG A 400 10.61 -20.81 15.91
C ARG A 400 12.11 -20.61 16.14
N GLN A 401 12.63 -19.43 15.79
CA GLN A 401 13.98 -19.04 16.17
C GLN A 401 14.17 -19.36 17.67
N PRO A 402 15.26 -20.05 18.07
CA PRO A 402 15.41 -20.60 19.42
C PRO A 402 15.25 -19.54 20.52
N ILE A 403 15.53 -18.28 20.20
CA ILE A 403 15.34 -17.15 21.12
C ILE A 403 13.87 -16.90 21.49
N TRP A 404 12.93 -17.11 20.55
CA TRP A 404 11.49 -16.96 20.81
C TRP A 404 10.95 -18.10 21.67
N SER A 405 11.49 -19.31 21.49
CA SER A 405 11.18 -20.45 22.36
C SER A 405 11.70 -20.23 23.78
N LEU A 406 12.86 -19.57 23.94
CA LEU A 406 13.43 -19.21 25.24
C LEU A 406 12.68 -18.07 25.92
N THR A 407 12.24 -17.04 25.18
CA THR A 407 11.42 -15.96 25.74
C THR A 407 10.03 -16.45 26.14
N ASP A 408 9.42 -17.36 25.38
CA ASP A 408 8.13 -17.98 25.76
C ASP A 408 8.27 -18.85 27.01
N LEU A 409 9.38 -19.60 27.16
CA LEU A 409 9.70 -20.35 28.37
C LEU A 409 9.97 -19.45 29.58
N ALA A 410 10.66 -18.31 29.36
CA ALA A 410 10.90 -17.32 30.40
C ALA A 410 9.59 -16.65 30.85
N ASN A 411 8.71 -16.33 29.89
CA ASN A 411 7.42 -15.70 30.16
C ASN A 411 6.42 -16.67 30.80
N ARG A 412 6.45 -17.97 30.48
CA ARG A 412 5.65 -19.00 31.16
C ARG A 412 5.94 -19.12 32.66
N ARG A 413 7.16 -18.79 33.10
CA ARG A 413 7.50 -18.79 34.54
C ARG A 413 6.97 -17.56 35.29
N LEU A 414 6.52 -16.53 34.58
CA LEU A 414 5.99 -15.28 35.16
C LEU A 414 4.45 -15.16 35.02
N ALA A 415 3.77 -16.23 34.57
CA ALA A 415 2.32 -16.21 34.43
C ALA A 415 1.63 -16.25 35.81
N GLU A 416 1.35 -15.07 36.36
CA GLU A 416 0.31 -14.91 37.38
C GLU A 416 -1.05 -15.40 36.82
N PRO A 417 -1.95 -15.94 37.65
CA PRO A 417 -3.24 -16.45 37.18
C PRO A 417 -4.03 -15.32 36.49
N ALA A 418 -4.40 -15.58 35.23
CA ALA A 418 -5.09 -14.62 34.38
C ALA A 418 -6.44 -14.19 34.99
N GLN A 419 -6.47 -12.99 35.57
CA GLN A 419 -7.72 -12.24 35.65
C GLN A 419 -8.06 -11.81 34.22
N SER A 420 -9.26 -12.13 33.76
CA SER A 420 -9.80 -11.71 32.46
C SER A 420 -10.06 -10.19 32.47
N VAL A 421 -9.00 -9.40 32.46
CA VAL A 421 -9.08 -7.99 32.12
C VAL A 421 -9.33 -7.96 30.62
N VAL A 422 -10.54 -7.55 30.25
CA VAL A 422 -10.91 -7.29 28.86
C VAL A 422 -9.87 -6.33 28.26
N ASP A 423 -8.98 -6.84 27.41
CA ASP A 423 -7.96 -6.06 26.71
C ASP A 423 -8.66 -4.95 25.92
N THR A 424 -8.63 -3.72 26.46
CA THR A 424 -9.28 -2.55 25.85
C THR A 424 -8.77 -2.32 24.42
N ALA A 425 -7.48 -2.58 24.18
CA ALA A 425 -6.86 -2.48 22.86
C ALA A 425 -7.43 -3.50 21.85
N LYS A 426 -7.63 -4.76 22.25
CA LYS A 426 -8.20 -5.78 21.36
C LYS A 426 -9.64 -5.44 20.97
N ASN A 427 -10.44 -4.91 21.90
CA ASN A 427 -11.79 -4.45 21.58
C ASN A 427 -11.81 -3.31 20.56
N VAL A 428 -10.84 -2.40 20.61
CA VAL A 428 -10.70 -1.34 19.62
C VAL A 428 -10.45 -1.91 18.23
N TRP A 429 -9.53 -2.87 18.11
CA TRP A 429 -9.26 -3.57 16.85
C TRP A 429 -10.47 -4.33 16.31
N ARG A 430 -11.26 -4.98 17.17
CA ARG A 430 -12.52 -5.64 16.76
C ARG A 430 -13.53 -4.63 16.21
N LYS A 431 -13.63 -3.45 16.83
CA LYS A 431 -14.50 -2.36 16.37
C LYS A 431 -14.06 -1.82 15.02
N ALA A 432 -12.74 -1.73 14.77
CA ALA A 432 -12.21 -1.34 13.46
C ALA A 432 -12.56 -2.38 12.39
N LEU A 433 -12.32 -3.67 12.65
CA LEU A 433 -12.65 -4.76 11.72
C LEU A 433 -14.14 -4.87 11.41
N GLY A 434 -15.01 -4.66 12.40
CA GLY A 434 -16.47 -4.75 12.21
C GLY A 434 -17.08 -3.59 11.41
N LYS A 435 -16.34 -2.51 11.15
CA LYS A 435 -16.81 -1.36 10.35
C LYS A 435 -16.53 -1.51 8.86
N THR A 436 -15.62 -2.38 8.47
CA THR A 436 -15.09 -2.42 7.11
C THR A 436 -15.65 -3.61 6.33
N ASN A 437 -16.04 -3.38 5.08
CA ASN A 437 -16.62 -4.41 4.21
C ASN A 437 -15.57 -5.26 3.45
N GLY A 438 -14.29 -4.86 3.45
CA GLY A 438 -13.22 -5.60 2.79
C GLY A 438 -11.84 -5.15 3.26
N LEU A 439 -10.94 -6.11 3.44
CA LEU A 439 -9.55 -5.85 3.80
C LEU A 439 -8.70 -5.74 2.54
N TRP A 440 -7.54 -5.12 2.66
CA TRP A 440 -6.54 -5.08 1.60
C TRP A 440 -5.21 -5.59 2.16
N TYR A 441 -4.41 -6.24 1.32
CA TYR A 441 -3.05 -6.59 1.69
C TYR A 441 -2.07 -5.93 0.72
N THR A 442 -0.88 -5.59 1.22
CA THR A 442 0.24 -5.10 0.43
C THR A 442 1.53 -5.80 0.87
N ARG A 443 2.36 -6.17 -0.10
CA ARG A 443 3.75 -6.54 0.15
C ARG A 443 4.52 -5.27 0.50
N ARG A 444 5.34 -5.34 1.55
CA ARG A 444 6.27 -4.27 1.94
C ARG A 444 7.70 -4.64 1.57
N ARG A 445 8.52 -3.61 1.40
CA ARG A 445 9.97 -3.79 1.37
C ARG A 445 10.42 -4.14 2.78
N ASN A 446 11.09 -5.27 2.93
CA ASN A 446 11.77 -5.61 4.17
C ASN A 446 13.02 -4.72 4.30
N LEU A 447 12.81 -3.50 4.78
CA LEU A 447 13.89 -2.63 5.19
C LEU A 447 14.38 -3.15 6.53
N GLN A 448 15.61 -3.65 6.59
CA GLN A 448 16.24 -3.94 7.88
C GLN A 448 16.31 -2.64 8.69
N TYR A 449 15.35 -2.49 9.59
CA TYR A 449 15.19 -1.32 10.43
C TYR A 449 16.34 -1.31 11.44
N LYS A 450 17.42 -0.59 11.13
CA LYS A 450 18.45 -0.27 12.11
C LYS A 450 17.96 0.93 12.92
N ALA A 451 17.42 0.65 14.11
CA ALA A 451 16.97 1.66 15.07
C ALA A 451 18.07 2.69 15.42
N GLU A 452 19.34 2.39 15.13
CA GLU A 452 20.49 3.28 15.30
C GLU A 452 20.48 4.52 14.39
N ILE A 453 19.77 4.49 13.25
CA ILE A 453 19.78 5.56 12.22
C ILE A 453 18.70 6.62 12.48
N VAL A 454 17.63 6.27 13.21
CA VAL A 454 16.53 7.20 13.48
C VAL A 454 16.85 8.03 14.71
N SER A 455 17.14 9.30 14.50
CA SER A 455 17.28 10.28 15.57
C SER A 455 16.02 10.32 16.43
N ILE A 456 16.20 10.55 17.73
CA ILE A 456 15.07 10.70 18.66
C ILE A 456 14.30 11.96 18.24
N PRO A 457 13.02 11.86 17.84
CA PRO A 457 12.25 13.03 17.43
C PRO A 457 12.11 13.99 18.61
N VAL A 458 12.56 15.23 18.43
CA VAL A 458 12.33 16.32 19.38
C VAL A 458 11.02 16.99 18.99
N PRO A 459 9.97 16.93 19.82
CA PRO A 459 8.70 17.56 19.50
C PRO A 459 8.80 19.09 19.61
N ILE A 460 8.92 19.77 18.47
CA ILE A 460 8.86 21.24 18.39
C ILE A 460 7.39 21.64 18.61
N THR A 461 7.04 22.02 19.84
CA THR A 461 5.63 22.25 20.21
C THR A 461 5.27 23.74 20.21
N ARG A 462 6.26 24.66 20.21
CA ARG A 462 6.11 26.14 20.22
C ARG A 462 7.34 26.82 19.61
N ASP A 463 7.25 28.13 19.36
CA ASP A 463 8.40 28.99 19.07
C ASP A 463 9.38 28.94 20.26
N GLU A 464 10.52 28.28 20.06
CA GLU A 464 11.50 28.03 21.12
C GLU A 464 12.21 29.33 21.52
N GLU A 465 12.48 30.22 20.56
CA GLU A 465 13.22 31.46 20.76
C GLU A 465 12.43 32.43 21.67
N GLU A 466 11.13 32.60 21.41
CA GLU A 466 10.29 33.47 22.23
C GLU A 466 10.17 32.98 23.68
N ASN A 467 10.07 31.66 23.88
CA ASN A 467 9.98 31.08 25.22
C ASN A 467 11.29 31.24 26.00
N GLU A 468 12.45 31.08 25.36
CA GLU A 468 13.75 31.31 26.00
C GLU A 468 13.88 32.76 26.50
N VAL A 469 13.51 33.74 25.66
CA VAL A 469 13.53 35.16 26.05
C VAL A 469 12.59 35.44 27.24
N GLN A 470 11.38 34.87 27.23
CA GLN A 470 10.41 35.05 28.31
C GLN A 470 10.86 34.39 29.64
N VAL A 471 11.49 33.23 29.56
CA VAL A 471 12.05 32.53 30.74
C VAL A 471 13.22 33.33 31.31
N GLU A 472 14.13 33.83 30.46
CA GLU A 472 15.25 34.65 30.88
C GLU A 472 14.78 35.96 31.56
N ALA A 473 13.80 36.64 30.98
CA ALA A 473 13.16 37.82 31.59
C ALA A 473 12.55 37.48 32.97
N THR A 474 11.92 36.31 33.11
CA THR A 474 11.33 35.85 34.37
C THR A 474 12.40 35.54 35.43
N ILE A 475 13.51 34.90 35.04
CA ILE A 475 14.63 34.60 35.94
C ILE A 475 15.30 35.88 36.43
N ASN A 476 15.44 36.88 35.55
CA ASN A 476 15.97 38.19 35.88
C ASN A 476 15.05 38.93 36.87
N ARG A 477 13.73 38.89 36.65
CA ARG A 477 12.72 39.45 37.56
C ARG A 477 12.78 38.84 38.98
N VAL A 478 13.00 37.53 39.09
CA VAL A 478 12.98 36.78 40.36
C VAL A 478 14.37 36.72 41.03
N LYS A 479 15.42 37.26 40.40
CA LYS A 479 16.81 37.31 40.91
C LYS A 479 17.41 35.93 41.25
N VAL A 480 17.13 34.90 40.45
CA VAL A 480 17.62 33.51 40.65
C VAL A 480 18.69 33.07 39.66
N GLN A 481 19.35 34.03 39.00
CA GLN A 481 20.31 33.80 37.92
C GLN A 481 21.44 32.83 38.29
N THR A 482 22.01 32.98 39.49
CA THR A 482 23.14 32.15 39.96
C THR A 482 22.73 30.70 40.19
N LEU A 483 21.56 30.47 40.80
CA LEU A 483 21.01 29.13 41.00
C LEU A 483 20.63 28.50 39.67
N PHE A 484 19.95 29.24 38.80
CA PHE A 484 19.55 28.74 37.48
C PHE A 484 20.77 28.35 36.64
N LYS A 485 21.80 29.21 36.58
CA LYS A 485 23.05 28.92 35.87
C LYS A 485 23.76 27.67 36.41
N SER A 486 23.80 27.51 37.73
CA SER A 486 24.39 26.31 38.35
C SER A 486 23.66 25.01 37.98
N ILE A 487 22.35 25.09 37.73
CA ILE A 487 21.52 23.93 37.34
C ILE A 487 21.67 23.68 35.85
N THR A 488 21.68 24.72 35.02
CA THR A 488 21.91 24.58 33.58
C THR A 488 23.27 23.95 33.34
N ASP A 489 24.33 24.41 33.99
CA ASP A 489 25.69 23.89 33.78
C ASP A 489 25.84 22.40 34.15
N ARG A 490 25.06 21.91 35.13
CA ARG A 490 25.04 20.50 35.58
C ARG A 490 23.98 19.62 34.92
N SER A 491 23.11 20.17 34.08
CA SER A 491 21.99 19.44 33.47
C SER A 491 22.30 18.92 32.07
N THR A 492 21.75 17.76 31.75
CA THR A 492 21.77 17.19 30.40
C THR A 492 20.93 18.03 29.42
N ILE A 493 21.23 17.96 28.12
CA ILE A 493 20.50 18.72 27.07
C ILE A 493 18.98 18.45 27.16
N ALA A 494 18.59 17.19 27.32
CA ALA A 494 17.17 16.83 27.47
C ALA A 494 16.54 17.36 28.76
N ALA A 495 17.30 17.44 29.87
CA ALA A 495 16.81 18.02 31.11
C ALA A 495 16.65 19.55 31.01
N ARG A 496 17.53 20.24 30.27
CA ARG A 496 17.41 21.68 29.99
C ARG A 496 16.15 21.97 29.18
N ALA A 497 15.89 21.19 28.13
CA ALA A 497 14.71 21.36 27.28
C ALA A 497 13.39 21.21 28.08
N GLU A 498 13.30 20.19 28.94
CA GLU A 498 12.13 20.02 29.83
C GLU A 498 12.01 21.16 30.85
N MET A 499 13.13 21.67 31.36
CA MET A 499 13.13 22.77 32.32
C MET A 499 12.66 24.08 31.69
N MET A 500 13.11 24.38 30.46
CA MET A 500 12.63 25.53 29.69
C MET A 500 11.15 25.39 29.37
N THR A 501 10.69 24.19 29.02
CA THR A 501 9.27 23.92 28.77
C THR A 501 8.42 24.12 30.02
N LEU A 502 8.91 23.72 31.21
CA LEU A 502 8.23 23.93 32.48
C LEU A 502 8.12 25.43 32.81
N LEU A 503 9.23 26.16 32.76
CA LEU A 503 9.29 27.58 33.13
C LEU A 503 8.63 28.50 32.09
N GLY A 504 8.58 28.10 30.81
CA GLY A 504 7.83 28.77 29.76
C GLY A 504 6.31 28.57 29.84
N GLY A 505 5.83 27.80 30.83
CA GLY A 505 4.40 27.71 31.11
C GLY A 505 3.83 29.07 31.56
N ARG A 506 2.66 29.45 31.04
CA ARG A 506 1.93 30.68 31.46
C ARG A 506 1.82 30.85 32.98
N LYS A 507 1.71 29.75 33.72
CA LYS A 507 1.64 29.75 35.19
C LYS A 507 2.89 30.29 35.88
N PHE A 508 4.05 30.23 35.22
CA PHE A 508 5.32 30.73 35.75
C PHE A 508 5.65 32.12 35.21
N ILE A 509 5.30 32.39 33.95
CA ILE A 509 5.45 33.73 33.34
C ILE A 509 4.52 34.74 34.03
N ASP A 510 3.23 34.44 34.10
CA ASP A 510 2.22 35.27 34.76
C ASP A 510 2.15 34.99 36.29
N GLY A 511 2.96 34.04 36.77
CA GLY A 511 2.94 33.51 38.12
C GLY A 511 3.60 34.38 39.19
N SER A 512 3.40 33.97 40.44
CA SER A 512 4.07 34.52 41.60
C SER A 512 5.58 34.19 41.63
N ASN A 513 6.37 35.10 42.20
CA ASN A 513 7.82 34.94 42.33
C ASN A 513 8.20 33.69 43.16
N ILE A 514 7.35 33.36 44.15
CA ILE A 514 7.52 32.20 45.04
C ILE A 514 7.47 30.88 44.23
N LEU A 515 6.59 30.76 43.24
CA LEU A 515 6.44 29.52 42.46
C LEU A 515 7.65 29.24 41.58
N VAL A 516 8.13 30.26 40.87
CA VAL A 516 9.33 30.16 40.02
C VAL A 516 10.54 29.79 40.88
N ARG A 517 10.72 30.48 42.01
CA ARG A 517 11.86 30.25 42.90
C ARG A 517 11.80 28.89 43.59
N ALA A 518 10.62 28.44 43.99
CA ALA A 518 10.42 27.12 44.58
C ALA A 518 10.72 26.00 43.57
N ALA A 519 10.26 26.12 42.33
CA ALA A 519 10.54 25.13 41.29
C ALA A 519 12.06 25.04 41.01
N VAL A 520 12.74 26.18 40.89
CA VAL A 520 14.21 26.21 40.68
C VAL A 520 14.96 25.68 41.89
N SER A 521 14.56 26.04 43.11
CA SER A 521 15.18 25.55 44.34
C SER A 521 14.99 24.05 44.55
N GLU A 522 13.81 23.52 44.20
CA GLU A 522 13.52 22.10 44.27
C GLU A 522 14.39 21.31 43.28
N ILE A 523 14.50 21.77 42.03
CA ILE A 523 15.41 21.16 41.06
C ILE A 523 16.86 21.23 41.56
N HIS A 524 17.29 22.35 42.17
CA HIS A 524 18.63 22.50 42.71
C HIS A 524 18.94 21.51 43.84
N SER A 525 17.93 21.17 44.66
CA SER A 525 18.06 20.24 45.78
C SER A 525 18.22 18.77 45.36
N PHE A 526 17.85 18.44 44.11
CA PHE A 526 18.01 17.09 43.58
C PHE A 526 19.40 16.92 42.97
N ASP A 527 20.14 15.96 43.52
CA ASP A 527 21.47 15.49 43.10
C ASP A 527 22.56 16.58 42.91
N PRO A 528 23.58 16.62 43.78
CA PRO A 528 24.64 17.63 43.66
C PRO A 528 25.51 17.49 42.41
N GLU A 529 25.58 16.32 41.77
CA GLU A 529 26.53 16.06 40.68
C GLU A 529 25.93 16.25 39.27
N ARG A 530 24.75 15.68 38.97
CA ARG A 530 24.12 15.79 37.64
C ARG A 530 22.60 15.79 37.68
N VAL A 531 22.00 16.66 36.87
CA VAL A 531 20.54 16.77 36.73
C VAL A 531 20.07 16.08 35.43
N ASN A 532 19.32 14.99 35.59
CA ASN A 532 18.79 14.18 34.48
C ASN A 532 17.34 14.54 34.14
N ARG A 533 16.86 14.14 32.95
CA ARG A 533 15.48 14.44 32.51
C ARG A 533 14.42 13.95 33.51
N ALA A 534 14.61 12.76 34.08
CA ALA A 534 13.67 12.16 35.02
C ALA A 534 13.46 13.00 36.29
N THR A 535 14.49 13.68 36.79
CA THR A 535 14.35 14.52 37.99
C THR A 535 13.53 15.77 37.68
N VAL A 536 13.76 16.41 36.53
CA VAL A 536 13.00 17.58 36.08
C VAL A 536 11.54 17.21 35.83
N VAL A 537 11.26 16.06 35.21
CA VAL A 537 9.89 15.58 35.00
C VAL A 537 9.17 15.33 36.32
N ASN A 538 9.82 14.72 37.32
CA ASN A 538 9.23 14.51 38.64
C ASN A 538 8.84 15.85 39.30
N VAL A 539 9.71 16.86 39.23
CA VAL A 539 9.37 18.20 39.71
C VAL A 539 8.22 18.79 38.88
N ALA A 540 8.29 18.71 37.55
CA ALA A 540 7.25 19.21 36.65
C ALA A 540 5.86 18.62 37.00
N THR A 541 5.75 17.33 37.30
CA THR A 541 4.48 16.70 37.69
C THR A 541 3.90 17.27 38.99
N ARG A 542 4.74 17.69 39.95
CA ARG A 542 4.28 18.34 41.18
C ARG A 542 3.71 19.74 40.90
N PHE A 543 4.36 20.51 40.01
CA PHE A 543 3.99 21.89 39.71
C PHE A 543 2.95 22.05 38.58
N THR A 544 2.64 21.00 37.81
CA THR A 544 1.66 21.06 36.70
C THR A 544 0.23 20.69 37.10
N LYS A 545 -0.06 20.44 38.38
CA LYS A 545 -1.43 20.15 38.85
C LYS A 545 -2.41 21.25 38.46
N SER A 546 -3.64 20.86 38.08
CA SER A 546 -4.63 21.68 37.36
C SER A 546 -4.89 23.07 37.97
N LYS A 547 -4.84 23.22 39.31
CA LYS A 547 -5.11 24.48 40.02
C LYS A 547 -3.91 25.11 40.73
N LEU A 548 -2.70 24.62 40.49
CA LEU A 548 -1.52 25.11 41.22
C LEU A 548 -1.24 26.58 40.89
N GLY A 549 -1.11 27.41 41.93
CA GLY A 549 -0.73 28.83 41.88
C GLY A 549 -1.84 29.82 42.27
N GLU A 550 -3.11 29.39 42.29
CA GLU A 550 -4.22 30.23 42.73
C GLU A 550 -4.21 30.49 44.25
N GLY A 551 -3.71 29.53 45.05
CA GLY A 551 -3.62 29.65 46.49
C GLY A 551 -2.49 30.57 46.93
N VAL A 552 -1.34 30.48 46.26
CA VAL A 552 -0.20 31.40 46.49
C VAL A 552 -0.59 32.84 46.12
N ARG A 553 -1.30 33.05 45.00
CA ARG A 553 -1.82 34.38 44.66
C ARG A 553 -2.77 34.91 45.73
N ARG A 554 -3.67 34.07 46.25
CA ARG A 554 -4.57 34.44 47.35
C ARG A 554 -3.81 34.81 48.64
N LEU A 555 -2.66 34.20 48.90
CA LEU A 555 -1.79 34.57 50.02
C LEU A 555 -1.11 35.94 49.77
N GLU A 556 -0.64 36.18 48.56
CA GLU A 556 -0.01 37.45 48.16
C GLU A 556 -0.99 38.62 48.16
N ASP A 557 -2.24 38.39 47.73
CA ASP A 557 -3.30 39.40 47.74
C ASP A 557 -3.74 39.79 49.17
N LEU A 558 -3.58 38.88 50.14
CA LEU A 558 -3.94 39.11 51.54
C LEU A 558 -2.85 39.85 52.32
N GLU A 559 -1.58 39.59 52.01
CA GLU A 559 -0.43 40.20 52.68
C GLU A 559 0.69 40.47 51.67
N ALA A 560 0.91 41.76 51.34
CA ALA A 560 1.91 42.19 50.35
C ALA A 560 3.35 41.81 50.70
N THR A 561 3.63 41.49 51.97
CA THR A 561 4.94 41.04 52.46
C THR A 561 5.42 39.74 51.80
N PHE A 562 4.52 38.87 51.33
CA PHE A 562 4.90 37.67 50.57
C PHE A 562 5.36 37.97 49.14
N ARG A 563 5.09 39.18 48.63
CA ARG A 563 5.56 39.65 47.31
C ARG A 563 6.85 40.46 47.40
N ASP A 564 6.96 41.30 48.43
CA ASP A 564 7.97 42.37 48.49
C ASP A 564 9.16 42.07 49.43
N ASP A 565 9.00 41.23 50.47
CA ASP A 565 10.10 40.91 51.40
C ASP A 565 10.91 39.71 50.91
N GLU A 566 12.15 39.99 50.50
CA GLU A 566 13.10 39.00 49.98
C GLU A 566 13.39 37.88 51.00
N LYS A 567 13.45 38.17 52.30
CA LYS A 567 13.76 37.15 53.32
C LYS A 567 12.62 36.14 53.47
N VAL A 568 11.37 36.60 53.37
CA VAL A 568 10.17 35.76 53.44
C VAL A 568 10.05 34.92 52.17
N VAL A 569 10.24 35.52 51.00
CA VAL A 569 10.23 34.78 49.72
C VAL A 569 11.31 33.68 49.70
N ASN A 570 12.50 33.96 50.24
CA ASN A 570 13.61 33.00 50.28
C ASN A 570 13.30 31.80 51.18
N SER A 571 12.86 32.06 52.41
CA SER A 571 12.57 31.01 53.39
C SER A 571 11.37 30.15 52.98
N VAL A 572 10.33 30.74 52.39
CA VAL A 572 9.16 30.01 51.89
C VAL A 572 9.50 29.19 50.64
N SER A 573 10.27 29.74 49.70
CA SER A 573 10.64 29.01 48.47
C SER A 573 11.62 27.86 48.75
N ALA A 574 12.55 28.05 49.69
CA ALA A 574 13.52 27.02 50.09
C ALA A 574 12.92 25.88 50.94
N SER A 575 11.66 26.03 51.41
CA SER A 575 10.98 25.02 52.21
C SER A 575 10.67 23.71 51.45
N GLY A 576 10.65 23.73 50.11
CA GLY A 576 10.33 22.57 49.26
C GLY A 576 8.86 22.11 49.33
N LYS A 577 8.00 22.87 50.01
CA LYS A 577 6.58 22.53 50.30
C LYS A 577 5.57 23.53 49.73
N VAL A 578 5.97 24.27 48.69
CA VAL A 578 5.13 25.30 48.07
C VAL A 578 3.87 24.73 47.38
N PRO A 579 3.91 23.59 46.68
CA PRO A 579 2.69 22.96 46.15
C PRO A 579 1.66 22.61 47.24
N GLU A 580 2.13 22.18 48.41
CA GLU A 580 1.31 21.87 49.57
C GLU A 580 0.74 23.14 50.21
N LEU A 581 1.56 24.20 50.31
CA LEU A 581 1.12 25.52 50.76
C LEU A 581 0.01 26.11 49.87
N ASP A 582 0.17 26.00 48.55
CA ASP A 582 -0.84 26.44 47.58
C ASP A 582 -2.18 25.73 47.80
N HIS A 583 -2.15 24.41 48.02
CA HIS A 583 -3.34 23.63 48.32
C HIS A 583 -4.01 24.07 49.64
N ILE A 584 -3.23 24.31 50.70
CA ILE A 584 -3.74 24.78 51.99
C ILE A 584 -4.44 26.14 51.82
N ALA A 585 -3.84 27.06 51.07
CA ALA A 585 -4.40 28.39 50.82
C ALA A 585 -5.69 28.36 49.98
N GLN A 586 -5.87 27.34 49.14
CA GLN A 586 -7.13 27.11 48.42
C GLN A 586 -8.24 26.60 49.34
N VAL A 587 -7.93 25.65 50.23
CA VAL A 587 -8.92 24.96 51.07
C VAL A 587 -9.38 25.82 52.26
N LEU A 588 -8.53 26.70 52.80
CA LEU A 588 -8.86 27.52 53.97
C LEU A 588 -9.81 28.68 53.64
N SER A 589 -10.69 29.02 54.59
CA SER A 589 -11.50 30.24 54.55
C SER A 589 -10.66 31.48 54.85
N SER A 590 -11.05 32.65 54.34
CA SER A 590 -10.22 33.88 54.39
C SER A 590 -9.81 34.30 55.82
N ALA A 591 -10.68 34.08 56.82
CA ALA A 591 -10.38 34.36 58.22
C ALA A 591 -9.31 33.41 58.82
N LYS A 592 -9.37 32.12 58.49
CA LYS A 592 -8.38 31.12 58.94
C LYS A 592 -7.06 31.27 58.20
N LEU A 593 -7.11 31.67 56.93
CA LEU A 593 -5.93 31.94 56.11
C LEU A 593 -5.15 33.13 56.67
N LYS A 594 -5.80 34.20 57.14
CA LYS A 594 -5.12 35.34 57.79
C LYS A 594 -4.40 34.98 59.09
N VAL A 595 -4.92 34.03 59.88
CA VAL A 595 -4.22 33.53 61.07
C VAL A 595 -2.99 32.72 60.66
N PHE A 596 -3.13 31.88 59.63
CA PHE A 596 -2.07 31.05 59.10
C PHE A 596 -0.96 31.88 58.42
N SER A 597 -1.30 32.95 57.69
CA SER A 597 -0.32 33.86 57.08
C SER A 597 0.54 34.56 58.13
N ASN A 598 -0.06 35.01 59.23
CA ASN A 598 0.67 35.60 60.36
C ASN A 598 1.59 34.59 61.07
N GLN A 599 1.20 33.32 61.15
CA GLN A 599 2.05 32.25 61.68
C GLN A 599 3.21 31.94 60.73
N LEU A 600 2.96 31.92 59.42
CA LEU A 600 4.00 31.77 58.39
C LEU A 600 4.99 32.93 58.39
N LEU A 601 4.54 34.17 58.52
CA LEU A 601 5.42 35.34 58.60
C LEU A 601 6.32 35.29 59.84
N LYS A 602 5.80 34.86 60.99
CA LYS A 602 6.63 34.64 62.20
C LYS A 602 7.65 33.52 62.00
N ALA A 603 7.25 32.40 61.40
CA ALA A 603 8.17 31.29 61.11
C ALA A 603 9.24 31.65 60.07
N ALA A 604 8.91 32.51 59.11
CA ALA A 604 9.82 32.97 58.06
C ALA A 604 10.85 34.01 58.56
N THR A 605 10.53 34.76 59.62
CA THR A 605 11.36 35.87 60.13
C THR A 605 12.14 35.54 61.41
N THR A 606 11.76 34.49 62.15
CA THR A 606 12.35 34.18 63.47
C THR A 606 13.02 32.80 63.49
N GLY A 607 14.36 32.74 63.63
CA GLY A 607 15.09 31.49 63.87
C GLY A 607 16.41 31.33 63.11
N THR A 608 17.17 30.27 63.44
CA THR A 608 18.47 29.91 62.81
C THR A 608 18.33 29.05 61.53
N ALA A 609 17.12 28.56 61.22
CA ALA A 609 16.81 27.79 60.01
C ALA A 609 15.30 27.96 59.64
N PRO A 610 14.90 29.13 59.11
CA PRO A 610 13.50 29.48 58.86
C PRO A 610 12.83 28.55 57.84
N GLU A 611 13.54 28.04 56.84
CA GLU A 611 12.99 27.11 55.83
C GLU A 611 12.46 25.80 56.43
N LYS A 612 13.14 25.24 57.44
CA LYS A 612 12.72 24.00 58.11
C LYS A 612 11.51 24.21 59.01
N GLN A 613 11.40 25.39 59.62
CA GLN A 613 10.25 25.74 60.46
C GLN A 613 8.99 25.97 59.62
N VAL A 614 9.13 26.64 58.47
CA VAL A 614 8.05 26.79 57.49
C VAL A 614 7.61 25.43 56.96
N ALA A 615 8.54 24.56 56.57
CA ALA A 615 8.21 23.21 56.11
C ALA A 615 7.44 22.39 57.17
N LYS A 616 7.90 22.42 58.42
CA LYS A 616 7.23 21.74 59.54
C LYS A 616 5.81 22.28 59.78
N LEU A 617 5.64 23.59 59.73
CA LEU A 617 4.34 24.25 59.92
C LEU A 617 3.35 23.91 58.79
N VAL A 618 3.84 23.79 57.55
CA VAL A 618 3.05 23.35 56.40
C VAL A 618 2.66 21.87 56.53
N ASP A 619 3.59 20.99 56.92
CA ASP A 619 3.31 19.57 57.11
C ASP A 619 2.33 19.33 58.28
N ASP A 620 2.49 20.04 59.41
CA ASP A 620 1.57 19.97 60.55
C ASP A 620 0.14 20.39 60.14
N LYS A 621 0.02 21.46 59.35
CA LYS A 621 -1.29 21.94 58.86
C LYS A 621 -1.90 21.02 57.81
N MET A 622 -1.08 20.44 56.93
CA MET A 622 -1.53 19.45 55.95
C MET A 622 -2.03 18.17 56.64
N ASN A 623 -1.38 17.74 57.72
CA ASN A 623 -1.81 16.61 58.53
C ASN A 623 -3.12 16.90 59.30
N GLU A 624 -3.31 18.14 59.77
CA GLU A 624 -4.58 18.58 60.36
C GLU A 624 -5.73 18.53 59.34
N LEU A 625 -5.48 18.87 58.07
CA LEU A 625 -6.46 18.81 56.98
C LEU A 625 -6.75 17.38 56.48
N LYS A 626 -5.77 16.47 56.56
CA LYS A 626 -5.91 15.05 56.18
C LYS A 626 -6.55 14.18 57.26
N SER A 627 -6.55 14.62 58.52
CA SER A 627 -7.11 13.86 59.64
C SER A 627 -8.65 13.84 59.55
N PRO A 628 -9.32 12.67 59.48
CA PRO A 628 -10.77 12.56 59.26
C PRO A 628 -11.66 13.04 60.43
N THR A 629 -11.09 13.62 61.49
CA THR A 629 -11.79 13.86 62.77
C THR A 629 -12.15 15.33 63.04
N LYS A 630 -12.31 16.18 62.02
CA LYS A 630 -12.85 17.56 62.19
C LYS A 630 -13.71 18.08 61.03
N ILE A 631 -14.17 17.24 60.11
CA ILE A 631 -15.09 17.67 59.02
C ILE A 631 -16.55 17.83 59.51
N VAL A 632 -16.91 17.31 60.68
CA VAL A 632 -18.30 17.40 61.21
C VAL A 632 -18.58 18.70 62.01
N ARG A 633 -17.57 19.55 62.30
CA ARG A 633 -17.79 20.76 63.13
C ARG A 633 -17.69 22.11 62.40
N SER A 634 -17.69 22.11 61.07
CA SER A 634 -17.73 23.35 60.28
C SER A 634 -18.89 23.41 59.27
N LEU A 635 -19.91 22.56 59.45
CA LEU A 635 -21.20 22.62 58.74
C LEU A 635 -22.36 22.85 59.73
N GLN A 636 -22.09 23.49 60.87
CA GLN A 636 -23.08 24.16 61.71
C GLN A 636 -22.68 25.61 61.91
#